data_AF-A0AAD4BKT4-F1
#
_entry.id   AF-A0AAD4BKT4-F1
#
_cell.length_a   1.000
_cell.length_b   1.000
_cell.length_c   1.000
_cell.angle_alpha   90.00
_cell.angle_beta   90.00
_cell.angle_gamma   90.00
#
_symmetry.space_group_name_H-M   'P 1'
#
loop_
_entity.id
_entity.type
_entity.pdbx_description
1 polymer ?
#
loop_
_entity_poly.entity_id
_entity_poly.type
_entity_poly.pdbx_seq_one_letter_code
_entity_poly.pdbx_strand_id
1 'polypeptide(L)'
;MERCVTFCGWGIETVGLQFTLSRVEIYRVVCERLETTDRIADAIECFHELTCELQQETIGLHDEHIAWALDFRQRASENLERLGDKAVDAQRYDDAITRYSTILIKRSKAWLATGSWKQALEDANKVVSLDPSSPWGYDMIHAALHKGGDYDNAVDALELMLTKMAESHDPDVQQQGDRYISPSSTRAAIRQVVQRTLHGSPRVLINTATGRLHDRAEQASAFESLPIFQELVSSMTTRIDYVQIKREVRQYFQYVMLSHKLEDNEPLFQQVVHMAVYDLETSPTHDKLQTFCKIVRNSRFNWAWSDTCCIDKSDHIVFQEALVAMFRWYQGSAMVIVFLRGVRSSSPYGALAGSIWNTRAWTLQEYIAAKVIRFYTEDWTLYRDLDIPNHKESPEIISEMEQATGVSAQQLMALYPGLSSIREKLRLASTRRTTWVEDAAYSLLGIFSTIGIPAIYGEGEASLGHLLANVLTKSGDVGILAWTGESSRFNSCMPARITVFNGPVTSQVPPPIPDSEMERIITGLRAPSFDLDVALRLYDTLAKLPTLRFAESRMTLPCIAFQIPPLVAYRTGSGRVYRADTIPFGMVEIRTRQDLSRMGPLYLVHPWLDTLMEHEDSRGGTFVEDDALSHSPNLDDEATSDDEIVCEEIDDDPSSLDEPRVPPLPLLMHTTPLDRETGARRLVARLKQPFGALLFTPASTGRRTMGYRRVAADSMITVRFQDNVSLADTVDSLITHTPYNPYSLITHNFLSFPSPFAGISDHNP
;
A
#
# COMPACT_ATOMS: atom_id res chain seq x y z
N MET A 1 -66.43 41.01 -0.65
CA MET A 1 -65.72 41.90 0.30
C MET A 1 -65.52 43.34 -0.19
N GLU A 2 -65.88 43.78 -1.39
CA GLU A 2 -65.91 45.26 -1.66
C GLU A 2 -67.14 45.97 -1.06
N ARG A 3 -68.03 45.17 -0.44
CA ARG A 3 -69.17 45.58 0.41
C ARG A 3 -69.22 44.88 1.77
N CYS A 4 -68.13 44.20 2.19
CA CYS A 4 -68.08 43.48 3.49
C CYS A 4 -66.80 43.70 4.30
N VAL A 5 -66.01 44.74 4.02
CA VAL A 5 -64.85 45.10 4.85
C VAL A 5 -64.94 46.57 5.23
N THR A 6 -65.69 46.85 6.29
CA THR A 6 -65.51 48.03 7.14
C THR A 6 -66.22 47.77 8.45
N PHE A 7 -65.66 46.94 9.33
CA PHE A 7 -66.07 46.89 10.74
C PHE A 7 -64.91 46.44 11.63
N CYS A 8 -63.97 47.35 11.85
CA CYS A 8 -63.17 47.39 13.07
C CYS A 8 -63.63 48.62 13.84
N GLY A 9 -64.45 48.39 14.87
CA GLY A 9 -64.68 49.30 15.99
C GLY A 9 -65.58 50.51 15.73
N TRP A 10 -66.51 50.71 16.66
CA TRP A 10 -67.37 51.89 16.88
C TRP A 10 -68.72 51.90 16.13
N GLY A 11 -69.71 51.31 16.82
CA GLY A 11 -71.11 51.75 16.92
C GLY A 11 -71.93 51.99 15.64
N ILE A 12 -73.12 51.38 15.57
CA ILE A 12 -74.42 52.09 15.67
C ILE A 12 -75.57 51.15 15.26
N GLU A 13 -76.66 51.31 16.02
CA GLU A 13 -78.09 51.10 15.77
C GLU A 13 -78.56 50.20 14.63
N THR A 14 -79.39 49.25 15.05
CA THR A 14 -80.29 48.42 14.26
C THR A 14 -81.18 49.23 13.31
N VAL A 15 -81.11 48.92 12.01
CA VAL A 15 -82.22 49.15 11.07
C VAL A 15 -82.49 47.86 10.32
N GLY A 16 -83.76 47.45 10.37
CA GLY A 16 -84.22 46.10 10.09
C GLY A 16 -84.17 45.69 8.63
N LEU A 17 -83.63 44.50 8.42
CA LEU A 17 -83.93 43.57 7.33
C LEU A 17 -83.82 42.16 7.93
N GLN A 18 -84.96 41.47 8.05
CA GLN A 18 -85.04 40.11 8.57
C GLN A 18 -84.31 39.14 7.63
N PHE A 19 -83.06 38.80 7.97
CA PHE A 19 -82.45 37.54 7.58
C PHE A 19 -82.43 36.64 8.81
N THR A 20 -83.28 35.62 8.82
CA THR A 20 -83.30 34.56 9.84
C THR A 20 -82.19 33.55 9.52
N LEU A 21 -80.93 33.96 9.66
CA LEU A 21 -79.78 33.05 9.65
C LEU A 21 -79.12 33.16 11.03
N SER A 22 -78.79 32.02 11.64
CA SER A 22 -78.03 32.02 12.89
C SER A 22 -76.65 32.67 12.64
N ARG A 23 -76.04 33.29 13.65
CA ARG A 23 -74.71 33.92 13.49
C ARG A 23 -73.65 32.92 13.00
N VAL A 24 -73.76 31.66 13.41
CA VAL A 24 -72.92 30.53 12.95
C VAL A 24 -73.03 30.34 11.44
N GLU A 25 -74.22 30.48 10.88
CA GLU A 25 -74.50 30.35 9.45
C GLU A 25 -73.85 31.49 8.63
N ILE A 26 -73.69 32.68 9.21
CA ILE A 26 -72.99 33.81 8.57
C ILE A 26 -71.49 33.53 8.48
N TYR A 27 -70.86 33.13 9.59
CA TYR A 27 -69.44 32.76 9.61
C TYR A 27 -69.15 31.59 8.67
N ARG A 28 -70.04 30.60 8.60
CA ARG A 28 -69.97 29.50 7.63
C ARG A 28 -69.87 30.01 6.19
N VAL A 29 -70.82 30.85 5.76
CA VAL A 29 -70.86 31.37 4.38
C VAL A 29 -69.61 32.22 4.07
N VAL A 30 -69.10 32.98 5.05
CA VAL A 30 -67.87 33.77 4.88
C VAL A 30 -66.65 32.88 4.73
N CYS A 31 -66.49 31.87 5.59
CA CYS A 31 -65.40 30.89 5.53
C CYS A 31 -65.38 30.18 4.18
N GLU A 32 -66.53 29.65 3.73
CA GLU A 32 -66.66 28.97 2.42
C GLU A 32 -66.34 29.90 1.24
N ARG A 33 -66.76 31.17 1.31
CA ARG A 33 -66.44 32.14 0.25
C ARG A 33 -64.96 32.45 0.19
N LEU A 34 -64.30 32.62 1.34
CA LEU A 34 -62.88 32.87 1.42
C LEU A 34 -62.06 31.68 0.90
N GLU A 35 -62.47 30.44 1.22
CA GLU A 35 -61.91 29.20 0.63
C GLU A 35 -61.99 29.20 -0.89
N THR A 36 -63.16 29.48 -1.48
CA THR A 36 -63.33 29.49 -2.95
C THR A 36 -62.51 30.57 -3.68
N THR A 37 -61.97 31.54 -2.94
CA THR A 37 -61.12 32.63 -3.48
C THR A 37 -59.64 32.46 -3.18
N ASP A 38 -59.20 31.28 -2.73
CA ASP A 38 -57.80 30.93 -2.35
C ASP A 38 -57.23 31.84 -1.22
N ARG A 39 -58.11 32.50 -0.45
CA ARG A 39 -57.77 33.36 0.71
C ARG A 39 -57.89 32.59 2.03
N ILE A 40 -57.21 31.45 2.08
CA ILE A 40 -57.34 30.47 3.17
C ILE A 40 -56.88 31.01 4.53
N ALA A 41 -55.89 31.90 4.57
CA ALA A 41 -55.43 32.52 5.83
C ALA A 41 -56.57 33.30 6.51
N ASP A 42 -57.28 34.11 5.72
CA ASP A 42 -58.41 34.91 6.18
C ASP A 42 -59.61 34.02 6.55
N ALA A 43 -59.78 32.89 5.86
CA ALA A 43 -60.82 31.90 6.15
C ALA A 43 -60.58 31.22 7.52
N ILE A 44 -59.33 30.87 7.82
CA ILE A 44 -58.95 30.24 9.09
C ILE A 44 -59.05 31.21 10.25
N GLU A 45 -58.68 32.47 10.06
CA GLU A 45 -58.84 33.53 11.07
C GLU A 45 -60.32 33.75 11.40
N CYS A 46 -61.16 33.84 10.37
CA CYS A 46 -62.62 33.92 10.52
C CYS A 46 -63.22 32.71 11.25
N PHE A 47 -62.71 31.50 10.98
CA PHE A 47 -63.11 30.29 11.69
C PHE A 47 -62.62 30.26 13.14
N HIS A 48 -61.42 30.79 13.42
CA HIS A 48 -60.90 30.87 14.78
C HIS A 48 -61.76 31.80 15.65
N GLU A 49 -62.14 32.97 15.13
CA GLU A 49 -63.09 33.87 15.79
C GLU A 49 -64.41 33.16 16.12
N LEU A 50 -64.97 32.43 15.16
CA LEU A 50 -66.17 31.62 15.38
C LEU A 50 -65.98 30.61 16.53
N THR A 51 -64.85 29.89 16.57
CA THR A 51 -64.59 28.90 17.64
C THR A 51 -64.43 29.53 19.03
N CYS A 52 -63.83 30.72 19.13
CA CYS A 52 -63.69 31.44 20.39
C CYS A 52 -65.04 31.95 20.92
N GLU A 53 -65.92 32.44 20.04
CA GLU A 53 -67.26 32.89 20.42
C GLU A 53 -68.14 31.71 20.88
N LEU A 54 -68.07 30.57 20.17
CA LEU A 54 -68.82 29.36 20.52
C LEU A 54 -68.41 28.73 21.87
N GLN A 55 -67.19 28.96 22.35
CA GLN A 55 -66.77 28.53 23.69
C GLN A 55 -67.34 29.41 24.82
N GLN A 56 -67.74 30.65 24.52
CA GLN A 56 -68.26 31.61 25.52
C GLN A 56 -69.78 31.53 25.67
N GLU A 57 -70.50 31.07 24.65
CA GLU A 57 -71.95 30.91 24.67
C GLU A 57 -72.33 29.44 24.91
N THR A 58 -73.01 29.13 26.02
CA THR A 58 -73.62 27.81 26.31
C THR A 58 -74.81 27.53 25.36
N ILE A 59 -74.55 27.42 24.07
CA ILE A 59 -75.55 27.16 23.03
C ILE A 59 -75.46 25.68 22.63
N GLY A 60 -76.61 25.00 22.64
CA GLY A 60 -76.73 23.67 22.04
C GLY A 60 -76.50 23.78 20.54
N LEU A 61 -75.27 23.50 20.10
CA LEU A 61 -74.93 23.39 18.69
C LEU A 61 -75.71 22.21 18.08
N HIS A 62 -76.48 22.48 17.02
CA HIS A 62 -77.04 21.41 16.19
C HIS A 62 -75.92 20.59 15.56
N ASP A 63 -76.13 19.27 15.45
CA ASP A 63 -75.16 18.31 14.91
C ASP A 63 -74.60 18.72 13.53
N GLU A 64 -75.41 19.43 12.72
CA GLU A 64 -75.02 19.95 11.40
C GLU A 64 -73.88 20.99 11.46
N HIS A 65 -73.84 21.85 12.48
CA HIS A 65 -72.76 22.84 12.63
C HIS A 65 -71.45 22.19 13.09
N ILE A 66 -71.54 21.15 13.92
CA ILE A 66 -70.38 20.37 14.37
C ILE A 66 -69.81 19.60 13.17
N ALA A 67 -70.67 18.96 12.38
CA ALA A 67 -70.27 18.27 11.15
C ALA A 67 -69.60 19.22 10.15
N TRP A 68 -70.17 20.41 9.93
CA TRP A 68 -69.56 21.42 9.07
C TRP A 68 -68.21 21.92 9.59
N ALA A 69 -68.09 22.21 10.90
CA ALA A 69 -66.84 22.70 11.47
C ALA A 69 -65.71 21.66 11.39
N LEU A 70 -66.03 20.37 11.51
CA LEU A 70 -65.09 19.27 11.30
C LEU A 70 -64.66 19.18 9.82
N ASP A 71 -65.62 19.26 8.89
CA ASP A 71 -65.37 19.27 7.43
C ASP A 71 -64.52 20.48 7.00
N PHE A 72 -64.86 21.69 7.46
CA PHE A 72 -64.07 22.90 7.20
C PHE A 72 -62.65 22.78 7.75
N ARG A 73 -62.46 22.28 8.98
CA ARG A 73 -61.12 22.05 9.54
C ARG A 73 -60.30 21.09 8.70
N GLN A 74 -60.93 20.04 8.18
CA GLN A 74 -60.27 19.07 7.30
C GLN A 74 -59.84 19.75 6.00
N ARG A 75 -60.76 20.42 5.28
CA ARG A 75 -60.43 21.11 4.02
C ARG A 75 -59.39 22.22 4.19
N ALA A 76 -59.47 22.98 5.28
CA ALA A 76 -58.51 24.02 5.59
C ALA A 76 -57.11 23.43 5.83
N SER A 77 -57.01 22.29 6.51
CA SER A 77 -55.76 21.57 6.72
C SER A 77 -55.16 21.07 5.40
N GLU A 78 -55.95 20.44 4.54
CA GLU A 78 -55.52 19.95 3.22
C GLU A 78 -55.04 21.10 2.31
N ASN A 79 -55.72 22.25 2.36
CA ASN A 79 -55.34 23.43 1.61
C ASN A 79 -54.05 24.08 2.15
N LEU A 80 -53.88 24.16 3.47
CA LEU A 80 -52.64 24.64 4.08
C LEU A 80 -51.46 23.74 3.71
N GLU A 81 -51.66 22.42 3.69
CA GLU A 81 -50.67 21.45 3.25
C GLU A 81 -50.22 21.72 1.82
N ARG A 82 -51.18 21.83 0.88
CA ARG A 82 -50.92 22.13 -0.53
C ARG A 82 -50.16 23.44 -0.72
N LEU A 83 -50.50 24.48 0.05
CA LEU A 83 -49.79 25.77 0.00
C LEU A 83 -48.39 25.68 0.59
N GLY A 84 -48.20 24.87 1.64
CA GLY A 84 -46.90 24.54 2.21
C GLY A 84 -46.01 23.80 1.21
N ASP A 85 -46.55 22.79 0.53
CA ASP A 85 -45.82 22.00 -0.47
C ASP A 85 -45.34 22.90 -1.61
N LYS A 86 -46.21 23.77 -2.13
CA LYS A 86 -45.84 24.80 -3.13
C LYS A 86 -44.74 25.75 -2.64
N ALA A 87 -44.75 26.09 -1.35
CA ALA A 87 -43.72 26.96 -0.78
C ALA A 87 -42.38 26.23 -0.65
N VAL A 88 -42.39 24.94 -0.29
CA VAL A 88 -41.18 24.08 -0.31
C VAL A 88 -40.63 23.95 -1.73
N ASP A 89 -41.47 23.69 -2.73
CA ASP A 89 -41.06 23.62 -4.14
C ASP A 89 -40.41 24.93 -4.63
N ALA A 90 -40.89 26.06 -4.09
CA ALA A 90 -40.33 27.39 -4.34
C ALA A 90 -39.16 27.76 -3.42
N GLN A 91 -38.67 26.84 -2.58
CA GLN A 91 -37.61 27.05 -1.57
C GLN A 91 -37.90 28.17 -0.55
N ARG A 92 -39.18 28.49 -0.33
CA ARG A 92 -39.66 29.49 0.64
C ARG A 92 -40.03 28.82 1.97
N TYR A 93 -39.02 28.36 2.70
CA TYR A 93 -39.21 27.51 3.88
C TYR A 93 -39.92 28.22 5.06
N ASP A 94 -39.69 29.52 5.28
CA ASP A 94 -40.38 30.28 6.34
C ASP A 94 -41.90 30.37 6.08
N ASP A 95 -42.28 30.55 4.81
CA ASP A 95 -43.67 30.52 4.39
C ASP A 95 -44.25 29.10 4.57
N ALA A 96 -43.51 28.06 4.17
CA ALA A 96 -43.93 26.67 4.36
C ALA A 96 -44.14 26.31 5.84
N ILE A 97 -43.23 26.74 6.74
CA ILE A 97 -43.33 26.54 8.19
C ILE A 97 -44.62 27.13 8.74
N THR A 98 -44.96 28.35 8.30
CA THR A 98 -46.20 29.03 8.70
C THR A 98 -47.43 28.25 8.23
N ARG A 99 -47.38 27.66 7.02
CA ARG A 99 -48.48 26.88 6.46
C ARG A 99 -48.63 25.50 7.10
N TYR A 100 -47.54 24.81 7.44
CA TYR A 100 -47.55 23.52 8.13
C TYR A 100 -47.86 23.61 9.63
N SER A 101 -48.56 24.65 10.08
CA SER A 101 -48.83 24.92 11.50
C SER A 101 -49.42 23.71 12.28
N THR A 102 -50.17 22.84 11.60
CA THR A 102 -50.79 21.62 12.12
C THR A 102 -50.11 20.32 11.68
N ILE A 103 -49.20 20.36 10.69
CA ILE A 103 -48.55 19.16 10.08
C ILE A 103 -47.09 19.10 10.52
N LEU A 104 -46.89 18.59 11.73
CA LEU A 104 -45.62 18.66 12.47
C LEU A 104 -44.43 18.01 11.74
N ILE A 105 -44.63 16.88 11.04
CA ILE A 105 -43.55 16.22 10.27
C ILE A 105 -43.07 17.12 9.14
N LYS A 106 -43.99 17.65 8.32
CA LYS A 106 -43.63 18.55 7.20
C LYS A 106 -43.03 19.86 7.70
N ARG A 107 -43.53 20.38 8.83
CA ARG A 107 -42.94 21.56 9.50
C ARG A 107 -41.53 21.29 10.02
N SER A 108 -41.30 20.16 10.66
CA SER A 108 -39.98 19.72 11.12
C SER A 108 -38.99 19.62 9.97
N LYS A 109 -39.37 19.01 8.83
CA LYS A 109 -38.56 19.00 7.60
C LYS A 109 -38.22 20.42 7.11
N ALA A 110 -39.19 21.34 7.12
CA ALA A 110 -38.94 22.72 6.72
C ALA A 110 -37.99 23.45 7.70
N TRP A 111 -38.10 23.22 9.01
CA TRP A 111 -37.13 23.71 10.00
C TRP A 111 -35.72 23.15 9.79
N LEU A 112 -35.60 21.86 9.45
CA LEU A 112 -34.32 21.27 9.09
C LEU A 112 -33.73 21.96 7.86
N ALA A 113 -34.53 22.26 6.84
CA ALA A 113 -34.05 22.97 5.66
C ALA A 113 -33.48 24.37 5.98
N THR A 114 -34.03 25.09 6.97
CA THR A 114 -33.51 26.40 7.41
C THR A 114 -32.32 26.29 8.37
N GLY A 115 -31.96 25.09 8.84
CA GLY A 115 -30.88 24.87 9.82
C GLY A 115 -31.33 24.99 11.28
N SER A 116 -32.61 25.21 11.53
CA SER A 116 -33.21 25.37 12.86
C SER A 116 -33.53 24.01 13.49
N TRP A 117 -32.49 23.23 13.78
CA TRP A 117 -32.63 21.84 14.24
C TRP A 117 -33.33 21.69 15.60
N LYS A 118 -33.25 22.70 16.49
CA LYS A 118 -33.94 22.65 17.79
C LYS A 118 -35.46 22.69 17.64
N GLN A 119 -35.96 23.59 16.80
CA GLN A 119 -37.39 23.69 16.48
C GLN A 119 -37.88 22.46 15.73
N ALA A 120 -37.05 21.90 14.83
CA ALA A 120 -37.34 20.63 14.18
C ALA A 120 -37.48 19.49 15.20
N LEU A 121 -36.60 19.43 16.20
CA LEU A 121 -36.61 18.43 17.27
C LEU A 121 -37.84 18.58 18.18
N GLU A 122 -38.26 19.80 18.51
CA GLU A 122 -39.49 20.07 19.27
C GLU A 122 -40.73 19.53 18.53
N ASP A 123 -40.82 19.81 17.23
CA ASP A 123 -41.92 19.30 16.39
C ASP A 123 -41.90 17.77 16.29
N ALA A 124 -40.72 17.18 16.13
CA ALA A 124 -40.55 15.73 16.03
C ALA A 124 -40.92 15.01 17.35
N ASN A 125 -40.47 15.53 18.49
CA ASN A 125 -40.85 15.02 19.80
C ASN A 125 -42.36 15.12 20.04
N LYS A 126 -43.00 16.19 19.55
CA LYS A 126 -44.46 16.34 19.64
C LYS A 126 -45.17 15.27 18.79
N VAL A 127 -44.66 14.92 17.62
CA VAL A 127 -45.19 13.79 16.82
C VAL A 127 -45.13 12.49 17.62
N VAL A 128 -43.97 12.15 18.18
CA VAL A 128 -43.80 10.93 18.98
C VAL A 128 -44.68 10.93 20.24
N SER A 129 -44.92 12.09 20.86
CA SER A 129 -45.82 12.19 22.01
C SER A 129 -47.30 11.93 21.66
N LEU A 130 -47.70 12.25 20.42
CA LEU A 130 -49.06 12.03 19.93
C LEU A 130 -49.25 10.60 19.44
N ASP A 131 -48.22 10.04 18.78
CA ASP A 131 -48.20 8.66 18.31
C ASP A 131 -46.80 8.04 18.51
N PRO A 132 -46.58 7.31 19.61
CA PRO A 132 -45.32 6.63 19.88
C PRO A 132 -44.98 5.49 18.92
N SER A 133 -45.97 5.02 18.14
CA SER A 133 -45.78 3.95 17.15
C SER A 133 -45.34 4.46 15.79
N SER A 134 -45.42 5.78 15.54
CA SER A 134 -45.06 6.40 14.27
C SER A 134 -43.54 6.38 14.04
N PRO A 135 -43.04 5.67 13.00
CA PRO A 135 -41.61 5.67 12.68
C PRO A 135 -41.11 7.05 12.23
N TRP A 136 -41.96 7.81 11.54
CA TRP A 136 -41.61 9.11 10.97
C TRP A 136 -41.34 10.19 12.01
N GLY A 137 -41.89 10.04 13.23
CA GLY A 137 -41.50 10.90 14.35
C GLY A 137 -40.03 10.70 14.73
N TYR A 138 -39.58 9.44 14.81
CA TYR A 138 -38.20 9.09 15.12
C TYR A 138 -37.23 9.43 13.97
N ASP A 139 -37.65 9.31 12.70
CA ASP A 139 -36.89 9.79 11.53
C ASP A 139 -36.55 11.30 11.66
N MET A 140 -37.54 12.10 12.06
CA MET A 140 -37.34 13.54 12.25
C MET A 140 -36.49 13.86 13.48
N ILE A 141 -36.58 13.06 14.55
CA ILE A 141 -35.69 13.17 15.72
C ILE A 141 -34.24 12.87 15.29
N HIS A 142 -34.00 11.76 14.58
CA HIS A 142 -32.69 11.40 14.03
C HIS A 142 -32.12 12.53 13.18
N ALA A 143 -32.88 13.02 12.21
CA ALA A 143 -32.41 14.07 11.30
C ALA A 143 -32.08 15.39 12.03
N ALA A 144 -32.87 15.75 13.05
CA ALA A 144 -32.62 16.94 13.86
C ALA A 144 -31.38 16.79 14.76
N LEU A 145 -31.22 15.65 15.42
CA LEU A 145 -30.07 15.38 16.29
C LEU A 145 -28.77 15.25 15.48
N HIS A 146 -28.81 14.56 14.34
CA HIS A 146 -27.70 14.47 13.41
C HIS A 146 -27.24 15.86 12.96
N LYS A 147 -28.18 16.73 12.57
CA LYS A 147 -27.87 18.12 12.19
C LYS A 147 -27.38 18.97 13.37
N GLY A 148 -27.80 18.64 14.57
CA GLY A 148 -27.34 19.26 15.83
C GLY A 148 -25.96 18.79 16.30
N GLY A 149 -25.39 17.75 15.68
CA GLY A 149 -24.11 17.15 16.07
C GLY A 149 -24.19 16.18 17.26
N ASP A 150 -25.40 15.82 17.70
CA ASP A 150 -25.63 14.85 18.78
C ASP A 150 -25.83 13.45 18.17
N TYR A 151 -24.72 12.88 17.68
CA TYR A 151 -24.75 11.67 16.88
C TYR A 151 -25.14 10.43 17.65
N ASP A 152 -24.77 10.31 18.93
CA ASP A 152 -25.15 9.16 19.76
C ASP A 152 -26.68 9.05 19.87
N ASN A 153 -27.34 10.14 20.28
CA ASN A 153 -28.80 10.15 20.38
C ASN A 153 -29.48 10.06 19.00
N ALA A 154 -28.83 10.56 17.93
CA ALA A 154 -29.33 10.39 16.57
C ALA A 154 -29.35 8.89 16.18
N VAL A 155 -28.28 8.15 16.48
CA VAL A 155 -28.23 6.71 16.19
C VAL A 155 -29.29 5.95 16.98
N ASP A 156 -29.50 6.27 18.26
CA ASP A 156 -30.56 5.66 19.06
C ASP A 156 -31.96 5.91 18.45
N ALA A 157 -32.22 7.13 17.97
CA ALA A 157 -33.47 7.46 17.29
C ALA A 157 -33.64 6.67 15.98
N LEU A 158 -32.56 6.45 15.23
CA LEU A 158 -32.57 5.63 14.02
C LEU A 158 -32.84 4.15 14.34
N GLU A 159 -32.25 3.59 15.39
CA GLU A 159 -32.52 2.21 15.83
C GLU A 159 -33.99 2.05 16.26
N LEU A 160 -34.53 3.03 16.99
CA LEU A 160 -35.96 3.05 17.36
C LEU A 160 -36.86 3.16 16.13
N MET A 161 -36.53 4.03 15.18
CA MET A 161 -37.27 4.17 13.92
C MET A 161 -37.38 2.82 13.20
N LEU A 162 -36.24 2.14 12.97
CA LEU A 162 -36.20 0.85 12.28
C LEU A 162 -36.99 -0.23 13.02
N THR A 163 -36.92 -0.23 14.36
CA THR A 163 -37.72 -1.12 15.21
C THR A 163 -39.22 -0.88 14.99
N LYS A 164 -39.66 0.39 14.95
CA LYS A 164 -41.06 0.73 14.71
C LYS A 164 -41.53 0.43 13.30
N MET A 165 -40.66 0.54 12.29
CA MET A 165 -40.98 0.11 10.92
C MET A 165 -41.20 -1.39 10.85
N ALA A 166 -40.35 -2.18 11.51
CA ALA A 166 -40.49 -3.64 11.55
C ALA A 166 -41.73 -4.10 12.35
N GLU A 167 -42.11 -3.38 13.41
CA GLU A 167 -43.31 -3.65 14.22
C GLU A 167 -44.62 -3.19 13.55
N SER A 168 -44.55 -2.38 12.49
CA SER A 168 -45.72 -1.82 11.81
C SER A 168 -46.64 -2.90 11.24
N HIS A 169 -47.95 -2.67 11.27
CA HIS A 169 -48.93 -3.52 10.59
C HIS A 169 -49.10 -3.20 9.10
N ASP A 170 -48.47 -2.11 8.63
CA ASP A 170 -48.51 -1.66 7.25
C ASP A 170 -47.34 -2.29 6.46
N PRO A 171 -47.62 -3.13 5.43
CA PRO A 171 -46.58 -3.78 4.63
C PRO A 171 -45.71 -2.77 3.85
N ASP A 172 -46.25 -1.61 3.47
CA ASP A 172 -45.48 -0.61 2.72
C ASP A 172 -44.42 0.04 3.63
N VAL A 173 -44.76 0.25 4.91
CA VAL A 173 -43.82 0.75 5.92
C VAL A 173 -42.73 -0.28 6.22
N GLN A 174 -43.08 -1.57 6.30
CA GLN A 174 -42.10 -2.64 6.47
C GLN A 174 -41.13 -2.69 5.28
N GLN A 175 -41.65 -2.69 4.05
CA GLN A 175 -40.84 -2.70 2.83
C GLN A 175 -39.95 -1.45 2.70
N GLN A 176 -40.43 -0.29 3.13
CA GLN A 176 -39.61 0.92 3.17
C GLN A 176 -38.48 0.80 4.21
N GLY A 177 -38.71 0.08 5.32
CA GLY A 177 -37.71 -0.22 6.34
C GLY A 177 -36.54 -1.04 5.80
N ASP A 178 -36.81 -1.99 4.90
CA ASP A 178 -35.79 -2.83 4.26
C ASP A 178 -34.78 -2.04 3.40
N ARG A 179 -35.12 -0.80 3.01
CA ARG A 179 -34.22 0.09 2.25
C ARG A 179 -33.20 0.80 3.14
N TYR A 180 -33.40 0.79 4.45
CA TYR A 180 -32.49 1.42 5.39
C TYR A 180 -31.42 0.44 5.87
N ILE A 181 -30.25 0.99 6.16
CA ILE A 181 -29.15 0.25 6.79
C ILE A 181 -29.22 0.45 8.29
N SER A 182 -29.17 -0.66 9.02
CA SER A 182 -29.10 -0.61 10.47
C SER A 182 -27.75 -0.05 10.94
N PRO A 183 -27.73 0.75 12.02
CA PRO A 183 -26.49 1.23 12.63
C PRO A 183 -25.49 0.13 12.97
N SER A 184 -25.95 -1.06 13.35
CA SER A 184 -25.09 -2.23 13.57
C SER A 184 -24.34 -2.67 12.32
N SER A 185 -24.98 -2.63 11.16
CA SER A 185 -24.36 -2.96 9.87
C SER A 185 -23.30 -1.94 9.48
N THR A 186 -23.58 -0.64 9.67
CA THR A 186 -22.59 0.42 9.43
C THR A 186 -21.40 0.29 10.39
N ARG A 187 -21.62 0.04 11.68
CA ARG A 187 -20.55 -0.22 12.65
C ARG A 187 -19.69 -1.42 12.24
N ALA A 188 -20.31 -2.50 11.77
CA ALA A 188 -19.58 -3.68 11.29
C ALA A 188 -18.71 -3.35 10.06
N ALA A 189 -19.24 -2.58 9.10
CA ALA A 189 -18.49 -2.15 7.93
C ALA A 189 -17.29 -1.26 8.31
N ILE A 190 -17.48 -0.28 9.21
CA ILE A 190 -16.39 0.56 9.71
C ILE A 190 -15.33 -0.29 10.40
N ARG A 191 -15.72 -1.17 11.33
CA ARG A 191 -14.80 -2.08 12.05
C ARG A 191 -14.00 -2.96 11.09
N GLN A 192 -14.63 -3.45 10.03
CA GLN A 192 -13.94 -4.24 9.01
C GLN A 192 -12.88 -3.42 8.26
N VAL A 193 -13.16 -2.14 7.95
CA VAL A 193 -12.16 -1.25 7.34
C VAL A 193 -11.04 -0.92 8.34
N VAL A 194 -11.35 -0.66 9.60
CA VAL A 194 -10.37 -0.43 10.69
C VAL A 194 -9.44 -1.62 10.84
N GLN A 195 -9.97 -2.84 10.92
CA GLN A 195 -9.18 -4.07 11.06
C GLN A 195 -8.22 -4.28 9.88
N ARG A 196 -8.69 -4.07 8.64
CA ARG A 196 -7.82 -4.18 7.45
C ARG A 196 -6.70 -3.15 7.47
N THR A 197 -7.01 -1.90 7.82
CA THR A 197 -6.01 -0.82 7.94
C THR A 197 -4.96 -1.15 9.00
N LEU A 198 -5.39 -1.62 10.18
CA LEU A 198 -4.50 -1.95 11.28
C LEU A 198 -3.67 -3.21 11.01
N HIS A 199 -4.18 -4.18 10.25
CA HIS A 199 -3.45 -5.42 9.93
C HIS A 199 -2.10 -5.16 9.26
N GLY A 200 -2.02 -4.14 8.39
CA GLY A 200 -0.79 -3.72 7.71
C GLY A 200 0.12 -2.77 8.50
N SER A 201 -0.31 -2.31 9.68
CA SER A 201 0.43 -1.36 10.52
C SER A 201 1.27 -2.06 11.60
N PRO A 202 2.21 -1.36 12.28
CA PRO A 202 2.88 -1.92 13.47
C PRO A 202 1.89 -2.44 14.52
N ARG A 203 2.29 -3.50 15.24
CA ARG A 203 1.45 -4.12 16.28
C ARG A 203 1.13 -3.15 17.43
N VAL A 204 2.09 -2.30 17.78
CA VAL A 204 2.00 -1.33 18.88
C VAL A 204 2.48 0.03 18.37
N LEU A 205 1.76 1.09 18.74
CA LEU A 205 2.10 2.49 18.44
C LEU A 205 2.02 3.32 19.71
N ILE A 206 2.74 4.44 19.74
CA ILE A 206 2.62 5.45 20.80
C ILE A 206 1.49 6.39 20.42
N ASN A 207 0.50 6.55 21.29
CA ASN A 207 -0.48 7.63 21.19
C ASN A 207 0.22 8.95 21.54
N THR A 208 0.34 9.85 20.58
CA THR A 208 1.08 11.11 20.74
C THR A 208 0.39 12.10 21.68
N ALA A 209 -0.91 11.90 21.94
CA ALA A 209 -1.65 12.74 22.88
C ALA A 209 -1.32 12.40 24.34
N THR A 210 -1.23 11.10 24.65
CA THR A 210 -1.04 10.58 26.01
C THR A 210 0.37 10.12 26.31
N GLY A 211 1.18 9.83 25.27
CA GLY A 211 2.49 9.22 25.38
C GLY A 211 2.45 7.72 25.70
N ARG A 212 1.29 7.07 25.74
CA ARG A 212 1.15 5.65 26.08
C ARG A 212 1.25 4.76 24.84
N LEU A 213 1.73 3.54 25.03
CA LEU A 213 1.64 2.48 24.03
C LEU A 213 0.19 2.02 23.87
N HIS A 214 -0.24 1.82 22.63
CA HIS A 214 -1.52 1.26 22.25
C HIS A 214 -1.29 0.11 21.27
N ASP A 215 -1.86 -1.06 21.58
CA ASP A 215 -1.99 -2.13 20.60
C ASP A 215 -3.08 -1.82 19.56
N ARG A 216 -3.33 -2.73 18.61
CA ARG A 216 -4.34 -2.55 17.56
C ARG A 216 -5.77 -2.48 18.12
N ALA A 217 -6.08 -3.19 19.19
CA ALA A 217 -7.41 -3.17 19.80
C ALA A 217 -7.66 -1.84 20.52
N GLU A 218 -6.67 -1.34 21.24
CA GLU A 218 -6.72 -0.04 21.91
C GLU A 218 -6.76 1.11 20.91
N GLN A 219 -6.05 0.99 19.77
CA GLN A 219 -6.16 1.92 18.64
C GLN A 219 -7.58 1.94 18.04
N ALA A 220 -8.18 0.77 17.81
CA ALA A 220 -9.55 0.68 17.30
C ALA A 220 -10.55 1.27 18.29
N SER A 221 -10.44 0.94 19.58
CA SER A 221 -11.30 1.50 20.63
C SER A 221 -11.16 3.02 20.74
N ALA A 222 -9.96 3.57 20.56
CA ALA A 222 -9.75 5.01 20.54
C ALA A 222 -10.48 5.68 19.37
N PHE A 223 -10.48 5.07 18.18
CA PHE A 223 -11.24 5.57 17.03
C PHE A 223 -12.76 5.49 17.25
N GLU A 224 -13.26 4.39 17.81
CA GLU A 224 -14.70 4.22 18.10
C GLU A 224 -15.22 5.24 19.11
N SER A 225 -14.34 5.80 19.96
CA SER A 225 -14.70 6.85 20.91
C SER A 225 -14.81 8.26 20.32
N LEU A 226 -14.45 8.45 19.04
CA LEU A 226 -14.48 9.76 18.41
C LEU A 226 -15.87 10.12 17.89
N PRO A 227 -16.26 11.41 17.93
CA PRO A 227 -17.53 11.87 17.35
C PRO A 227 -17.71 11.48 15.88
N ILE A 228 -16.62 11.48 15.09
CA ILE A 228 -16.65 11.08 13.67
C ILE A 228 -17.12 9.64 13.46
N PHE A 229 -16.86 8.73 14.42
CA PHE A 229 -17.34 7.36 14.31
C PHE A 229 -18.87 7.32 14.34
N GLN A 230 -19.49 8.02 15.29
CA GLN A 230 -20.94 8.08 15.41
C GLN A 230 -21.57 8.93 14.31
N GLU A 231 -20.89 9.97 13.84
CA GLU A 231 -21.29 10.73 12.67
C GLU A 231 -21.44 9.81 11.45
N LEU A 232 -20.41 9.01 11.14
CA LEU A 232 -20.44 8.02 10.07
C LEU A 232 -21.55 6.98 10.28
N VAL A 233 -21.77 6.51 11.50
CA VAL A 233 -22.85 5.54 11.78
C VAL A 233 -24.23 6.17 11.53
N SER A 234 -24.42 7.43 11.93
CA SER A 234 -25.70 8.13 11.79
C SER A 234 -25.98 8.64 10.37
N SER A 235 -24.97 8.84 9.52
CA SER A 235 -25.14 9.35 8.16
C SER A 235 -25.43 8.27 7.10
N MET A 236 -24.98 7.03 7.31
CA MET A 236 -25.08 5.95 6.33
C MET A 236 -26.43 5.21 6.42
N THR A 237 -27.53 5.95 6.29
CA THR A 237 -28.88 5.42 6.54
C THR A 237 -29.45 4.62 5.37
N THR A 238 -29.03 4.88 4.13
CA THR A 238 -29.55 4.20 2.92
C THR A 238 -28.47 3.49 2.10
N ARG A 239 -27.23 3.98 2.17
CA ARG A 239 -26.07 3.35 1.52
C ARG A 239 -24.82 3.48 2.39
N ILE A 240 -23.99 2.43 2.44
CA ILE A 240 -22.66 2.48 3.05
C ILE A 240 -21.70 3.15 2.06
N ASP A 241 -21.23 4.35 2.38
CA ASP A 241 -20.14 5.00 1.65
C ASP A 241 -18.78 4.50 2.16
N TYR A 242 -18.29 3.44 1.51
CA TYR A 242 -16.96 2.89 1.79
C TYR A 242 -15.82 3.86 1.45
N VAL A 243 -16.03 4.86 0.57
CA VAL A 243 -15.01 5.84 0.21
C VAL A 243 -14.80 6.80 1.36
N GLN A 244 -15.88 7.35 1.92
CA GLN A 244 -15.81 8.20 3.11
C GLN A 244 -15.23 7.44 4.31
N ILE A 245 -15.72 6.23 4.60
CA ILE A 245 -15.20 5.41 5.71
C ILE A 245 -13.70 5.16 5.54
N LYS A 246 -13.24 4.73 4.35
CA LYS A 246 -11.82 4.50 4.10
C LYS A 246 -10.99 5.78 4.27
N ARG A 247 -11.50 6.94 3.86
CA ARG A 247 -10.81 8.23 4.00
C ARG A 247 -10.60 8.58 5.47
N GLU A 248 -11.66 8.60 6.27
CA GLU A 248 -11.59 8.98 7.69
C GLU A 248 -10.74 7.98 8.50
N VAL A 249 -10.92 6.68 8.26
CA VAL A 249 -10.10 5.62 8.90
C VAL A 249 -8.63 5.79 8.53
N ARG A 250 -8.29 5.94 7.24
CA ARG A 250 -6.90 6.10 6.81
C ARG A 250 -6.27 7.34 7.42
N GLN A 251 -6.98 8.47 7.45
CA GLN A 251 -6.49 9.72 8.03
C GLN A 251 -6.20 9.57 9.52
N TYR A 252 -7.07 8.89 10.27
CA TYR A 252 -6.88 8.72 11.71
C TYR A 252 -5.71 7.77 12.06
N PHE A 253 -5.56 6.67 11.33
CA PHE A 253 -4.55 5.64 11.60
C PHE A 253 -3.20 5.88 10.91
N GLN A 254 -3.02 7.03 10.26
CA GLN A 254 -1.70 7.44 9.80
C GLN A 254 -0.72 7.53 10.96
N TYR A 255 0.46 6.96 10.77
CA TYR A 255 1.52 6.94 11.77
C TYR A 255 2.85 7.45 11.20
N VAL A 256 3.66 8.01 12.10
CA VAL A 256 4.99 8.52 11.79
C VAL A 256 6.03 7.65 12.49
N MET A 257 7.07 7.28 11.77
CA MET A 257 8.14 6.43 12.30
C MET A 257 9.39 7.23 12.61
N LEU A 258 10.05 6.90 13.71
CA LEU A 258 11.38 7.37 14.03
C LEU A 258 12.42 6.48 13.36
N SER A 259 13.38 7.12 12.69
CA SER A 259 14.56 6.52 12.11
C SER A 259 15.79 7.12 12.79
N HIS A 260 16.65 6.28 13.37
CA HIS A 260 17.74 6.78 14.19
C HIS A 260 18.93 5.81 14.30
N LYS A 261 20.02 6.28 14.93
CA LYS A 261 21.04 5.40 15.51
C LYS A 261 20.63 5.00 16.92
N LEU A 262 20.63 3.70 17.21
CA LEU A 262 20.39 3.19 18.57
C LEU A 262 21.50 3.73 19.49
N GLU A 263 21.09 4.40 20.56
CA GLU A 263 21.95 4.90 21.62
C GLU A 263 21.82 4.05 22.88
N ASP A 264 22.89 4.06 23.69
CA ASP A 264 22.86 3.38 24.99
C ASP A 264 21.82 4.08 25.89
N ASN A 265 20.96 3.30 26.53
CA ASN A 265 19.85 3.76 27.40
C ASN A 265 18.66 4.40 26.67
N GLU A 266 18.37 4.04 25.41
CA GLU A 266 17.07 4.36 24.83
C GLU A 266 15.92 3.63 25.53
N PRO A 267 14.74 4.26 25.68
CA PRO A 267 13.58 3.62 26.28
C PRO A 267 13.24 2.30 25.59
N LEU A 268 13.14 1.23 26.36
CA LEU A 268 12.73 -0.08 25.88
C LEU A 268 11.23 -0.29 26.09
N PHE A 269 10.64 -1.22 25.33
CA PHE A 269 9.22 -1.59 25.44
C PHE A 269 8.79 -1.84 26.90
N GLN A 270 9.58 -2.60 27.65
CA GLN A 270 9.28 -2.95 29.06
C GLN A 270 9.24 -1.73 30.00
N GLN A 271 9.90 -0.62 29.66
CA GLN A 271 9.86 0.60 30.47
C GLN A 271 8.61 1.43 30.15
N VAL A 272 8.24 1.53 28.87
CA VAL A 272 7.12 2.38 28.41
C VAL A 272 5.76 1.67 28.38
N VAL A 273 5.71 0.36 28.58
CA VAL A 273 4.43 -0.38 28.66
C VAL A 273 3.65 -0.05 29.93
N HIS A 274 4.34 0.38 31.00
CA HIS A 274 3.73 0.69 32.31
C HIS A 274 3.62 2.19 32.62
N MET A 275 4.12 3.07 31.74
CA MET A 275 4.07 4.52 31.93
C MET A 275 4.11 5.26 30.61
N ALA A 276 3.64 6.52 30.58
CA ALA A 276 3.73 7.32 29.37
C ALA A 276 5.18 7.73 29.08
N VAL A 277 5.52 7.85 27.80
CA VAL A 277 6.80 8.40 27.32
C VAL A 277 7.11 9.77 27.95
N TYR A 278 6.09 10.57 28.21
CA TYR A 278 6.23 11.89 28.83
C TYR A 278 6.54 11.86 30.32
N ASP A 279 6.32 10.73 31.00
CA ASP A 279 6.60 10.54 32.43
C ASP A 279 8.00 9.95 32.67
N LEU A 280 8.73 9.60 31.61
CA LEU A 280 10.11 9.13 31.71
C LEU A 280 11.02 10.20 32.31
N GLU A 281 11.95 9.77 33.17
CA GLU A 281 12.95 10.64 33.79
C GLU A 281 13.78 11.39 32.74
N THR A 282 14.22 12.61 33.04
CA THR A 282 15.00 13.41 32.11
C THR A 282 16.35 12.75 31.80
N SER A 283 16.54 12.37 30.55
CA SER A 283 17.81 11.91 30.00
C SER A 283 17.85 12.24 28.51
N PRO A 284 19.03 12.41 27.88
CA PRO A 284 19.11 12.76 26.47
C PRO A 284 18.38 11.79 25.52
N THR A 285 18.36 10.50 25.86
CA THR A 285 17.67 9.45 25.07
C THR A 285 16.17 9.46 25.30
N HIS A 286 15.71 9.79 26.50
CA HIS A 286 14.28 9.96 26.79
C HIS A 286 13.75 11.25 26.15
N ASP A 287 14.49 12.35 26.25
CA ASP A 287 14.18 13.65 25.64
C ASP A 287 14.05 13.52 24.12
N LYS A 288 14.88 12.68 23.48
CA LYS A 288 14.78 12.33 22.06
C LYS A 288 13.40 11.73 21.75
N LEU A 289 12.97 10.69 22.47
CA LEU A 289 11.68 10.05 22.22
C LEU A 289 10.50 11.00 22.52
N GLN A 290 10.57 11.74 23.63
CA GLN A 290 9.56 12.73 24.00
C GLN A 290 9.43 13.84 22.94
N THR A 291 10.55 14.35 22.45
CA THR A 291 10.57 15.41 21.43
C THR A 291 10.07 14.90 20.10
N PHE A 292 10.44 13.67 19.70
CA PHE A 292 9.84 13.00 18.56
C PHE A 292 8.31 12.95 18.67
N CYS A 293 7.75 12.44 19.77
CA CYS A 293 6.29 12.39 19.96
C CYS A 293 5.64 13.78 19.90
N LYS A 294 6.29 14.81 20.45
CA LYS A 294 5.81 16.21 20.36
C LYS A 294 5.79 16.71 18.91
N ILE A 295 6.83 16.44 18.13
CA ILE A 295 6.89 16.81 16.71
C ILE A 295 5.77 16.12 15.94
N VAL A 296 5.59 14.81 16.11
CA VAL A 296 4.53 14.04 15.45
C VAL A 296 3.14 14.61 15.78
N ARG A 297 2.89 14.93 17.06
CA ARG A 297 1.65 15.57 17.50
C ARG A 297 1.43 16.94 16.84
N ASN A 298 2.46 17.77 16.80
CA ASN A 298 2.40 19.10 16.19
C ASN A 298 2.17 19.03 14.66
N SER A 299 2.62 17.95 14.03
CA SER A 299 2.31 17.60 12.64
C SER A 299 0.91 16.99 12.44
N ARG A 300 0.05 16.99 13.47
CA ARG A 300 -1.34 16.49 13.47
C ARG A 300 -1.48 14.97 13.27
N PHE A 301 -0.48 14.19 13.65
CA PHE A 301 -0.56 12.73 13.69
C PHE A 301 -0.77 12.20 15.10
N ASN A 302 -1.68 11.25 15.25
CA ASN A 302 -2.03 10.63 16.54
C ASN A 302 -1.06 9.52 16.95
N TRP A 303 -0.36 8.94 15.98
CA TRP A 303 0.39 7.70 16.17
C TRP A 303 1.86 7.88 15.80
N ALA A 304 2.73 7.50 16.72
CA ALA A 304 4.17 7.49 16.52
C ALA A 304 4.74 6.08 16.73
N TRP A 305 5.85 5.77 16.09
CA TRP A 305 6.50 4.47 16.22
C TRP A 305 8.01 4.60 16.36
N SER A 306 8.59 3.79 17.25
CA SER A 306 10.05 3.63 17.41
C SER A 306 10.37 2.16 17.66
N ASP A 307 11.35 1.60 16.95
CA ASP A 307 11.73 0.18 17.03
C ASP A 307 12.23 -0.23 18.43
N THR A 308 12.72 0.72 19.22
CA THR A 308 13.20 0.52 20.59
C THR A 308 12.09 0.21 21.59
N CYS A 309 10.94 0.84 21.44
CA CYS A 309 9.87 0.82 22.44
C CYS A 309 8.50 0.38 21.93
N CYS A 310 8.32 0.23 20.61
CA CYS A 310 7.10 -0.32 20.00
C CYS A 310 7.23 -1.79 19.58
N ILE A 311 8.40 -2.41 19.81
CA ILE A 311 8.63 -3.84 19.59
C ILE A 311 9.03 -4.46 20.93
N ASP A 312 8.29 -5.47 21.37
CA ASP A 312 8.74 -6.30 22.49
C ASP A 312 9.85 -7.25 22.01
N LYS A 313 11.11 -6.81 22.18
CA LYS A 313 12.28 -7.60 21.81
C LYS A 313 12.52 -8.81 22.73
N SER A 314 11.78 -8.92 23.85
CA SER A 314 11.86 -10.08 24.74
C SER A 314 11.00 -11.25 24.25
N ASP A 315 9.97 -10.97 23.46
CA ASP A 315 9.17 -11.99 22.76
C ASP A 315 9.79 -12.28 21.40
N HIS A 316 10.38 -13.47 21.27
CA HIS A 316 11.03 -13.90 20.04
C HIS A 316 10.06 -13.95 18.84
N ILE A 317 8.79 -14.33 19.03
CA ILE A 317 7.82 -14.41 17.93
C ILE A 317 7.53 -13.00 17.42
N VAL A 318 7.22 -12.08 18.32
CA VAL A 318 6.95 -10.67 17.98
C VAL A 318 8.17 -10.02 17.32
N PHE A 319 9.36 -10.27 17.85
CA PHE A 319 10.59 -9.72 17.28
C PHE A 319 10.85 -10.23 15.86
N GLN A 320 10.74 -11.54 15.61
CA GLN A 320 10.94 -12.12 14.28
C GLN A 320 9.95 -11.57 13.25
N GLU A 321 8.66 -11.50 13.62
CA GLU A 321 7.65 -10.92 12.75
C GLU A 321 7.94 -9.45 12.43
N ALA A 322 8.37 -8.68 13.43
CA ALA A 322 8.72 -7.28 13.24
C ALA A 322 9.88 -7.12 12.25
N LEU A 323 10.93 -7.93 12.35
CA LEU A 323 12.08 -7.87 11.43
C LEU A 323 11.68 -8.03 9.96
N VAL A 324 10.69 -8.90 9.67
CA VAL A 324 10.17 -9.14 8.32
C VAL A 324 9.19 -8.04 7.90
N ALA A 325 8.39 -7.51 8.83
CA ALA A 325 7.34 -6.53 8.54
C ALA A 325 7.82 -5.08 8.50
N MET A 326 8.96 -4.74 9.14
CA MET A 326 9.46 -3.37 9.29
C MET A 326 9.54 -2.60 7.98
N PHE A 327 10.04 -3.23 6.90
CA PHE A 327 10.10 -2.58 5.58
C PHE A 327 8.72 -2.12 5.12
N ARG A 328 7.70 -2.98 5.23
CA ARG A 328 6.31 -2.65 4.86
C ARG A 328 5.72 -1.58 5.78
N TRP A 329 6.09 -1.57 7.06
CA TRP A 329 5.68 -0.50 7.98
C TRP A 329 6.28 0.85 7.60
N TYR A 330 7.57 0.90 7.23
CA TYR A 330 8.16 2.14 6.70
C TYR A 330 7.49 2.58 5.40
N GLN A 331 7.14 1.64 4.52
CA GLN A 331 6.42 1.90 3.27
C GLN A 331 4.98 2.41 3.50
N GLY A 332 4.31 1.92 4.55
CA GLY A 332 2.96 2.30 4.95
C GLY A 332 2.88 3.53 5.84
N SER A 333 4.02 4.04 6.34
CA SER A 333 4.07 5.22 7.20
C SER A 333 3.69 6.49 6.43
N ALA A 334 3.07 7.45 7.13
CA ALA A 334 2.80 8.77 6.57
C ALA A 334 4.09 9.56 6.34
N MET A 335 5.07 9.36 7.23
CA MET A 335 6.36 10.03 7.21
C MET A 335 7.36 9.28 8.08
N VAL A 336 8.64 9.38 7.71
CA VAL A 336 9.76 8.96 8.55
C VAL A 336 10.56 10.17 8.97
N ILE A 337 10.70 10.35 10.29
CA ILE A 337 11.55 11.37 10.89
C ILE A 337 12.91 10.75 11.18
N VAL A 338 13.96 11.29 10.57
CA VAL A 338 15.34 10.85 10.78
C VAL A 338 16.04 11.77 11.77
N PHE A 339 16.46 11.24 12.91
CA PHE A 339 17.24 11.98 13.90
C PHE A 339 18.76 11.80 13.65
N LEU A 340 19.42 12.88 13.22
CA LEU A 340 20.84 12.88 12.85
C LEU A 340 21.74 13.19 14.05
N ARG A 341 22.01 12.16 14.87
CA ARG A 341 22.96 12.26 15.99
C ARG A 341 24.33 12.76 15.51
N GLY A 342 24.87 13.77 16.20
CA GLY A 342 26.17 14.39 15.89
C GLY A 342 26.16 15.40 14.73
N VAL A 343 24.99 15.65 14.12
CA VAL A 343 24.80 16.73 13.14
C VAL A 343 24.01 17.84 13.82
N ARG A 344 24.53 19.07 13.82
CA ARG A 344 23.87 20.24 14.42
C ARG A 344 23.50 21.25 13.34
N SER A 345 22.65 22.22 13.66
CA SER A 345 22.34 23.34 12.77
C SER A 345 23.60 24.08 12.27
N SER A 346 24.66 24.13 13.08
CA SER A 346 25.95 24.75 12.72
C SER A 346 26.90 23.85 11.93
N SER A 347 26.52 22.62 11.60
CA SER A 347 27.38 21.67 10.87
C SER A 347 27.63 22.13 9.43
N PRO A 348 28.82 21.84 8.86
CA PRO A 348 29.13 22.20 7.48
C PRO A 348 28.25 21.45 6.48
N TYR A 349 28.21 21.95 5.24
CA TYR A 349 27.59 21.25 4.12
C TYR A 349 28.22 19.86 3.94
N GLY A 350 27.43 18.83 3.64
CA GLY A 350 27.92 17.44 3.55
C GLY A 350 27.82 16.66 4.87
N ALA A 351 27.30 17.26 5.95
CA ALA A 351 27.20 16.60 7.25
C ALA A 351 26.21 15.44 7.26
N LEU A 352 25.15 15.48 6.44
CA LEU A 352 24.27 14.33 6.25
C LEU A 352 25.03 13.20 5.55
N ALA A 353 25.82 13.51 4.52
CA ALA A 353 26.60 12.49 3.81
C ALA A 353 27.57 11.72 4.74
N GLY A 354 28.22 12.43 5.66
CA GLY A 354 29.14 11.86 6.66
C GLY A 354 28.44 11.30 7.92
N SER A 355 27.12 11.38 8.02
CA SER A 355 26.39 10.96 9.22
C SER A 355 26.48 9.45 9.44
N ILE A 356 26.57 9.03 10.71
CA ILE A 356 26.52 7.61 11.10
C ILE A 356 25.23 6.94 10.60
N TRP A 357 24.13 7.70 10.52
CA TRP A 357 22.87 7.21 9.98
C TRP A 357 23.03 6.64 8.55
N ASN A 358 23.81 7.29 7.69
CA ASN A 358 24.08 6.83 6.32
C ASN A 358 25.00 5.61 6.24
N THR A 359 25.59 5.19 7.36
CA THR A 359 26.48 4.03 7.42
C THR A 359 25.84 2.79 8.01
N ARG A 360 24.65 2.86 8.62
CA ARG A 360 24.03 1.67 9.24
C ARG A 360 23.27 0.83 8.23
N ALA A 361 23.26 -0.49 8.43
CA ALA A 361 22.55 -1.43 7.57
C ALA A 361 21.02 -1.27 7.65
N TRP A 362 20.45 -1.19 8.86
CA TRP A 362 19.01 -1.06 9.08
C TRP A 362 18.42 0.25 8.52
N THR A 363 19.17 1.35 8.54
CA THR A 363 18.69 2.65 8.02
C THR A 363 18.49 2.66 6.50
N LEU A 364 19.02 1.65 5.79
CA LEU A 364 18.81 1.53 4.35
C LEU A 364 17.35 1.22 4.00
N GLN A 365 16.70 0.29 4.72
CA GLN A 365 15.27 0.03 4.51
C GLN A 365 14.41 1.21 4.93
N GLU A 366 14.79 1.91 6.00
CA GLU A 366 14.11 3.11 6.49
C GLU A 366 14.12 4.21 5.41
N TYR A 367 15.25 4.36 4.69
CA TYR A 367 15.36 5.29 3.58
C TYR A 367 14.59 4.83 2.34
N ILE A 368 14.79 3.60 1.87
CA ILE A 368 14.22 3.14 0.59
C ILE A 368 12.71 2.98 0.69
N ALA A 369 12.19 2.41 1.77
CA ALA A 369 10.76 2.12 1.91
C ALA A 369 9.92 3.38 2.08
N ALA A 370 10.43 4.39 2.80
CA ALA A 370 9.66 5.57 3.17
C ALA A 370 9.24 6.41 1.97
N LYS A 371 7.97 6.83 1.96
CA LYS A 371 7.41 7.76 0.96
C LYS A 371 7.89 9.18 1.17
N VAL A 372 7.86 9.60 2.43
CA VAL A 372 8.21 10.94 2.88
C VAL A 372 9.25 10.82 3.97
N ILE A 373 10.36 11.55 3.84
CA ILE A 373 11.41 11.62 4.86
C ILE A 373 11.63 13.07 5.27
N ARG A 374 11.81 13.31 6.57
CA ARG A 374 12.31 14.58 7.11
C ARG A 374 13.51 14.33 8.01
N PHE A 375 14.62 14.98 7.70
CA PHE A 375 15.84 14.95 8.49
C PHE A 375 15.81 16.06 9.54
N TYR A 376 16.07 15.67 10.78
CA TYR A 376 16.25 16.56 11.91
C TYR A 376 17.67 16.45 12.45
N THR A 377 18.24 17.57 12.83
CA THR A 377 19.53 17.64 13.52
C THR A 377 19.41 17.12 14.96
N GLU A 378 20.55 17.01 15.64
CA GLU A 378 20.65 16.67 17.06
C GLU A 378 19.92 17.68 17.97
N ASP A 379 19.80 18.94 17.54
CA ASP A 379 19.04 19.99 18.22
C ASP A 379 17.55 20.06 17.83
N TRP A 380 17.04 19.04 17.13
CA TRP A 380 15.64 18.93 16.67
C TRP A 380 15.17 20.09 15.78
N THR A 381 16.09 20.74 15.07
CA THR A 381 15.76 21.62 13.95
C THR A 381 15.77 20.82 12.65
N LEU A 382 15.10 21.34 11.63
CA LEU A 382 15.13 20.71 10.31
C LEU A 382 16.55 20.82 9.75
N TYR A 383 17.06 19.74 9.17
CA TYR A 383 18.37 19.78 8.54
C TYR A 383 18.39 20.86 7.45
N ARG A 384 19.33 21.81 7.59
CA ARG A 384 19.49 22.99 6.71
C ARG A 384 18.31 23.99 6.76
N ASP A 385 17.50 23.96 7.82
CA ASP A 385 16.28 24.76 7.96
C ASP A 385 15.30 24.56 6.78
N LEU A 386 15.38 23.41 6.10
CA LEU A 386 14.56 23.08 4.95
C LEU A 386 13.17 22.62 5.41
N ASP A 387 12.22 23.55 5.43
CA ASP A 387 10.81 23.25 5.70
C ASP A 387 10.03 22.90 4.43
N ILE A 388 10.44 21.80 3.79
CA ILE A 388 9.69 21.17 2.70
C ILE A 388 9.02 19.88 3.20
N PRO A 389 7.87 19.47 2.62
CA PRO A 389 7.15 18.28 3.08
C PRO A 389 7.99 17.00 3.02
N ASN A 390 8.84 16.87 2.01
CA ASN A 390 9.66 15.69 1.75
C ASN A 390 11.09 16.05 1.38
N HIS A 391 12.05 15.70 2.22
CA HIS A 391 13.47 15.97 1.97
C HIS A 391 14.04 15.14 0.81
N LYS A 392 13.36 14.07 0.35
CA LYS A 392 13.75 13.36 -0.87
C LYS A 392 13.56 14.18 -2.15
N GLU A 393 12.80 15.27 -2.09
CA GLU A 393 12.55 16.16 -3.23
C GLU A 393 13.56 17.32 -3.29
N SER A 394 14.40 17.48 -2.26
CA SER A 394 15.46 18.50 -2.26
C SER A 394 16.68 18.05 -3.07
N PRO A 395 17.13 18.84 -4.06
CA PRO A 395 18.37 18.56 -4.79
C PRO A 395 19.61 18.53 -3.89
N GLU A 396 19.66 19.37 -2.85
CA GLU A 396 20.78 19.41 -1.89
C GLU A 396 20.88 18.11 -1.11
N ILE A 397 19.75 17.63 -0.58
CA ILE A 397 19.69 16.36 0.17
C ILE A 397 20.06 15.20 -0.72
N ILE A 398 19.49 15.12 -1.93
CA ILE A 398 19.81 14.03 -2.86
C ILE A 398 21.29 14.06 -3.27
N SER A 399 21.90 15.23 -3.42
CA SER A 399 23.33 15.35 -3.69
C SER A 399 24.19 14.78 -2.54
N GLU A 400 23.84 15.08 -1.29
CA GLU A 400 24.53 14.49 -0.13
C GLU A 400 24.30 12.97 -0.02
N MET A 401 23.10 12.49 -0.36
CA MET A 401 22.80 11.05 -0.40
C MET A 401 23.56 10.33 -1.51
N GLU A 402 23.72 10.95 -2.69
CA GLU A 402 24.56 10.44 -3.77
C GLU A 402 26.03 10.36 -3.32
N GLN A 403 26.55 11.38 -2.62
CA GLN A 403 27.89 11.34 -2.06
C GLN A 403 28.08 10.22 -1.03
N ALA A 404 27.08 9.99 -0.16
CA ALA A 404 27.13 8.95 0.85
C ALA A 404 27.06 7.52 0.27
N THR A 405 26.25 7.34 -0.77
CA THR A 405 25.92 6.00 -1.30
C THR A 405 26.69 5.62 -2.56
N GLY A 406 27.22 6.60 -3.30
CA GLY A 406 27.82 6.39 -4.62
C GLY A 406 26.82 5.98 -5.71
N VAL A 407 25.52 6.21 -5.48
CA VAL A 407 24.41 5.93 -6.40
C VAL A 407 23.86 7.26 -6.89
N SER A 408 23.61 7.38 -8.20
CA SER A 408 23.26 8.68 -8.80
C SER A 408 21.95 9.24 -8.25
N ALA A 409 21.82 10.56 -8.22
CA ALA A 409 20.57 11.23 -7.85
C ALA A 409 19.34 10.67 -8.60
N GLN A 410 19.48 10.45 -9.91
CA GLN A 410 18.41 9.89 -10.75
C GLN A 410 18.03 8.47 -10.30
N GLN A 411 19.01 7.63 -9.98
CA GLN A 411 18.75 6.31 -9.44
C GLN A 411 18.05 6.41 -8.09
N LEU A 412 18.57 7.21 -7.14
CA LEU A 412 17.99 7.42 -5.81
C LEU A 412 16.52 7.90 -5.86
N MET A 413 16.19 8.79 -6.79
CA MET A 413 14.81 9.24 -7.04
C MET A 413 13.94 8.15 -7.68
N ALA A 414 14.51 7.35 -8.59
CA ALA A 414 13.83 6.24 -9.26
C ALA A 414 13.64 4.99 -8.38
N LEU A 415 14.28 4.91 -7.20
CA LEU A 415 14.10 3.80 -6.24
C LEU A 415 12.71 3.75 -5.59
N TYR A 416 11.79 4.59 -6.03
CA TYR A 416 10.50 4.82 -5.40
C TYR A 416 9.36 4.35 -6.33
N PRO A 417 8.56 3.32 -5.94
CA PRO A 417 8.51 2.62 -4.65
C PRO A 417 9.31 1.31 -4.62
N GLY A 418 10.30 1.10 -5.50
CA GLY A 418 11.14 -0.10 -5.44
C GLY A 418 12.42 -0.02 -6.29
N LEU A 419 13.47 -0.69 -5.83
CA LEU A 419 14.64 -1.03 -6.64
C LEU A 419 14.26 -2.21 -7.56
N SER A 420 14.34 -2.05 -8.87
CA SER A 420 14.11 -3.16 -9.82
C SER A 420 15.32 -4.09 -9.92
N SER A 421 16.54 -3.56 -9.79
CA SER A 421 17.75 -4.39 -9.86
C SER A 421 18.19 -4.92 -8.50
N ILE A 422 18.29 -6.26 -8.40
CA ILE A 422 18.87 -6.94 -7.23
C ILE A 422 20.31 -6.47 -6.99
N ARG A 423 21.08 -6.26 -8.06
CA ARG A 423 22.47 -5.83 -7.94
C ARG A 423 22.60 -4.44 -7.33
N GLU A 424 21.71 -3.52 -7.68
CA GLU A 424 21.69 -2.17 -7.10
C GLU A 424 21.32 -2.19 -5.61
N LYS A 425 20.33 -3.03 -5.22
CA LYS A 425 20.01 -3.29 -3.80
C LYS A 425 21.23 -3.75 -3.03
N LEU A 426 21.94 -4.74 -3.55
CA LEU A 426 23.15 -5.29 -2.91
C LEU A 426 24.29 -4.26 -2.87
N ARG A 427 24.45 -3.43 -3.91
CA ARG A 427 25.44 -2.36 -3.93
C ARG A 427 25.15 -1.31 -2.86
N LEU A 428 23.91 -0.86 -2.73
CA LEU A 428 23.50 0.07 -1.67
C LEU A 428 23.72 -0.52 -0.27
N ALA A 429 23.40 -1.80 -0.08
CA ALA A 429 23.64 -2.50 1.18
C ALA A 429 25.13 -2.65 1.50
N SER A 430 25.98 -2.82 0.47
CA SER A 430 27.42 -3.03 0.62
C SER A 430 28.21 -1.83 1.16
N THR A 431 27.64 -0.62 1.08
CA THR A 431 28.25 0.59 1.65
C THR A 431 27.95 0.75 3.14
N ARG A 432 27.07 -0.09 3.68
CA ARG A 432 26.63 -0.05 5.08
C ARG A 432 27.48 -0.96 5.99
N ARG A 433 27.42 -0.65 7.28
CA ARG A 433 28.07 -1.31 8.40
C ARG A 433 27.01 -1.91 9.31
N THR A 434 27.36 -3.03 9.89
CA THR A 434 26.49 -3.79 10.78
C THR A 434 27.05 -3.82 12.19
N THR A 435 26.16 -3.97 13.18
CA THR A 435 26.57 -4.22 14.58
C THR A 435 26.80 -5.71 14.76
N TRP A 436 25.84 -6.52 14.33
CA TRP A 436 25.95 -7.97 14.24
C TRP A 436 26.27 -8.38 12.81
N VAL A 437 27.08 -9.42 12.61
CA VAL A 437 27.41 -9.86 11.25
C VAL A 437 26.16 -10.30 10.48
N GLU A 438 25.16 -10.80 11.19
CA GLU A 438 23.91 -11.29 10.64
C GLU A 438 23.01 -10.18 10.09
N ASP A 439 23.13 -8.96 10.60
CA ASP A 439 22.37 -7.79 10.12
C ASP A 439 22.66 -7.48 8.65
N ALA A 440 23.80 -7.95 8.10
CA ALA A 440 24.10 -7.83 6.67
C ALA A 440 23.08 -8.55 5.79
N ALA A 441 22.39 -9.54 6.35
CA ALA A 441 21.30 -10.27 5.73
C ALA A 441 19.93 -9.79 6.23
N TYR A 442 19.75 -9.71 7.55
CA TYR A 442 18.42 -9.47 8.12
C TYR A 442 17.88 -8.07 7.83
N SER A 443 18.75 -7.07 7.70
CA SER A 443 18.32 -5.72 7.32
C SER A 443 17.77 -5.63 5.90
N LEU A 444 17.91 -6.70 5.09
CA LEU A 444 17.51 -6.76 3.68
C LEU A 444 16.30 -7.66 3.44
N LEU A 445 15.77 -8.36 4.46
CA LEU A 445 14.67 -9.31 4.30
C LEU A 445 13.44 -8.65 3.65
N GLY A 446 13.06 -7.47 4.15
CA GLY A 446 11.95 -6.70 3.60
C GLY A 446 12.24 -6.10 2.22
N ILE A 447 13.48 -5.68 1.95
CA ILE A 447 13.91 -5.11 0.65
C ILE A 447 13.80 -6.14 -0.50
N PHE A 448 14.01 -7.42 -0.19
CA PHE A 448 13.89 -8.52 -1.14
C PHE A 448 12.58 -9.32 -1.02
N SER A 449 11.64 -8.87 -0.18
CA SER A 449 10.37 -9.56 0.07
C SER A 449 10.56 -11.06 0.40
N THR A 450 11.63 -11.40 1.14
CA THR A 450 11.97 -12.79 1.45
C THR A 450 11.15 -13.30 2.64
N ILE A 451 9.98 -13.86 2.36
CA ILE A 451 9.20 -14.60 3.35
C ILE A 451 9.89 -15.95 3.65
N GLY A 452 9.96 -16.34 4.93
CA GLY A 452 10.36 -17.68 5.37
C GLY A 452 11.83 -17.85 5.78
N ILE A 453 12.64 -16.79 5.83
CA ILE A 453 13.99 -16.83 6.43
C ILE A 453 13.87 -16.40 7.90
N PRO A 454 14.00 -17.32 8.88
CA PRO A 454 14.05 -16.93 10.29
C PRO A 454 15.36 -16.19 10.59
N ALA A 455 15.30 -15.12 11.39
CA ALA A 455 16.48 -14.38 11.81
C ALA A 455 17.13 -15.06 13.03
N ILE A 456 18.13 -15.90 12.80
CA ILE A 456 18.86 -16.65 13.83
C ILE A 456 20.19 -15.96 14.16
N TYR A 457 20.18 -15.03 15.11
CA TYR A 457 21.43 -14.42 15.60
C TYR A 457 22.34 -15.49 16.23
N GLY A 458 23.60 -15.54 15.79
CA GLY A 458 24.57 -16.58 16.13
C GLY A 458 24.97 -17.46 14.94
N GLU A 459 24.25 -17.40 13.81
CA GLU A 459 24.63 -18.15 12.59
C GLU A 459 25.79 -17.51 11.81
N GLY A 460 26.20 -16.29 12.18
CA GLY A 460 27.35 -15.62 11.61
C GLY A 460 27.19 -15.29 10.12
N GLU A 461 28.27 -15.47 9.35
CA GLU A 461 28.31 -15.18 7.90
C GLU A 461 27.40 -16.10 7.06
N ALA A 462 26.80 -17.15 7.66
CA ALA A 462 25.85 -18.01 6.97
C ALA A 462 24.55 -17.28 6.61
N SER A 463 24.13 -16.29 7.41
CA SER A 463 22.89 -15.54 7.19
C SER A 463 22.84 -14.87 5.82
N LEU A 464 23.95 -14.28 5.37
CA LEU A 464 24.09 -13.67 4.05
C LEU A 464 23.97 -14.74 2.95
N GLY A 465 24.53 -15.93 3.18
CA GLY A 465 24.39 -17.07 2.29
C GLY A 465 22.93 -17.50 2.14
N HIS A 466 22.19 -17.59 3.25
CA HIS A 466 20.76 -17.92 3.25
C HIS A 466 19.92 -16.88 2.49
N LEU A 467 20.18 -15.59 2.74
CA LEU A 467 19.51 -14.51 2.01
C LEU A 467 19.77 -14.62 0.50
N LEU A 468 21.04 -14.64 0.09
CA LEU A 468 21.40 -14.64 -1.34
C LEU A 468 20.90 -15.91 -2.04
N ALA A 469 20.88 -17.05 -1.35
CA ALA A 469 20.28 -18.27 -1.87
C ALA A 469 18.77 -18.12 -2.10
N ASN A 470 18.05 -17.52 -1.16
CA ASN A 470 16.60 -17.29 -1.30
C ASN A 470 16.31 -16.30 -2.44
N VAL A 471 17.03 -15.18 -2.49
CA VAL A 471 16.90 -14.17 -3.56
C VAL A 471 17.19 -14.80 -4.92
N LEU A 472 18.29 -15.57 -5.04
CA LEU A 472 18.64 -16.26 -6.27
C LEU A 472 17.57 -17.27 -6.70
N THR A 473 16.99 -18.01 -5.75
CA THR A 473 15.94 -19.01 -6.02
C THR A 473 14.64 -18.36 -6.49
N LYS A 474 14.25 -17.24 -5.88
CA LYS A 474 13.00 -16.54 -6.23
C LYS A 474 13.12 -15.75 -7.54
N SER A 475 14.26 -15.12 -7.78
CA SER A 475 14.45 -14.23 -8.93
C SER A 475 15.04 -14.91 -10.17
N GLY A 476 15.81 -15.98 -10.00
CA GLY A 476 16.65 -16.53 -11.06
C GLY A 476 17.85 -15.64 -11.46
N ASP A 477 18.04 -14.47 -10.84
CA ASP A 477 19.07 -13.50 -11.23
C ASP A 477 20.48 -13.97 -10.85
N VAL A 478 21.13 -14.64 -11.81
CA VAL A 478 22.53 -15.08 -11.73
C VAL A 478 23.53 -13.91 -11.63
N GLY A 479 23.09 -12.67 -11.82
CA GLY A 479 23.82 -11.45 -11.50
C GLY A 479 24.22 -11.34 -10.02
N ILE A 480 23.65 -12.12 -9.11
CA ILE A 480 24.13 -12.20 -7.71
C ILE A 480 25.51 -12.86 -7.63
N LEU A 481 25.85 -13.75 -8.56
CA LEU A 481 27.13 -14.49 -8.56
C LEU A 481 28.31 -13.60 -9.00
N ALA A 482 28.04 -12.38 -9.43
CA ALA A 482 28.91 -11.35 -9.98
C ALA A 482 29.86 -10.63 -9.00
N TRP A 483 30.46 -11.30 -8.03
CA TRP A 483 31.25 -10.62 -6.99
C TRP A 483 32.75 -10.95 -7.08
N THR A 484 33.58 -10.26 -6.29
CA THR A 484 35.00 -10.57 -6.12
C THR A 484 35.39 -10.51 -4.63
N GLY A 485 36.12 -11.50 -4.12
CA GLY A 485 36.47 -11.56 -2.69
C GLY A 485 36.55 -12.98 -2.12
N GLU A 486 36.33 -13.10 -0.81
CA GLU A 486 36.33 -14.38 -0.10
C GLU A 486 34.97 -15.09 -0.20
N SER A 487 35.02 -16.40 -0.44
CA SER A 487 33.84 -17.26 -0.46
C SER A 487 33.28 -17.53 0.94
N SER A 488 31.95 -17.58 1.04
CA SER A 488 31.26 -17.95 2.27
C SER A 488 31.54 -19.40 2.67
N ARG A 489 31.54 -19.67 3.98
CA ARG A 489 31.55 -21.03 4.54
C ARG A 489 30.24 -21.79 4.27
N PHE A 490 29.14 -21.06 4.06
CA PHE A 490 27.84 -21.64 3.72
C PHE A 490 27.85 -22.28 2.33
N ASN A 491 28.32 -21.54 1.32
CA ASN A 491 28.44 -22.03 -0.05
C ASN A 491 29.51 -21.22 -0.79
N SER A 492 30.42 -21.90 -1.51
CA SER A 492 31.55 -21.23 -2.16
C SER A 492 31.16 -20.25 -3.27
N CYS A 493 29.96 -20.38 -3.84
CA CYS A 493 29.43 -19.48 -4.86
C CYS A 493 28.89 -18.17 -4.30
N MET A 494 28.64 -18.12 -2.98
CA MET A 494 28.20 -16.93 -2.26
C MET A 494 29.40 -16.23 -1.60
N PRO A 495 29.37 -14.90 -1.50
CA PRO A 495 30.42 -14.15 -0.83
C PRO A 495 30.31 -14.29 0.69
N ALA A 496 31.45 -14.26 1.38
CA ALA A 496 31.49 -14.20 2.84
C ALA A 496 30.95 -12.86 3.39
N ARG A 497 31.09 -11.79 2.61
CA ARG A 497 30.74 -10.41 3.03
C ARG A 497 30.02 -9.67 1.93
N ILE A 498 29.07 -8.82 2.31
CA ILE A 498 28.29 -8.02 1.36
C ILE A 498 29.11 -6.88 0.71
N THR A 499 30.23 -6.48 1.31
CA THR A 499 31.11 -5.40 0.79
C THR A 499 31.65 -5.67 -0.62
N VAL A 500 31.63 -6.92 -1.07
CA VAL A 500 32.03 -7.33 -2.44
C VAL A 500 31.17 -6.71 -3.54
N PHE A 501 29.96 -6.23 -3.20
CA PHE A 501 29.02 -5.63 -4.15
C PHE A 501 29.26 -4.12 -4.39
N ASN A 502 30.23 -3.50 -3.70
CA ASN A 502 30.50 -2.06 -3.77
C ASN A 502 31.18 -1.61 -5.11
N GLY A 503 31.68 -2.55 -5.90
CA GLY A 503 32.32 -2.27 -7.20
C GLY A 503 31.35 -2.08 -8.36
N PRO A 504 31.75 -1.36 -9.43
CA PRO A 504 30.94 -1.21 -10.65
C PRO A 504 30.72 -2.55 -11.35
N VAL A 505 29.61 -2.68 -12.08
CA VAL A 505 29.24 -3.88 -12.86
C VAL A 505 30.10 -3.92 -14.13
N THR A 506 31.39 -4.26 -14.01
CA THR A 506 32.33 -4.03 -15.12
C THR A 506 32.65 -5.27 -15.97
N SER A 507 32.00 -6.43 -15.79
CA SER A 507 32.50 -7.62 -16.50
C SER A 507 31.51 -8.73 -16.89
N GLN A 508 30.23 -8.69 -16.50
CA GLN A 508 29.33 -9.82 -16.80
C GLN A 508 28.70 -9.80 -18.19
N VAL A 509 28.35 -8.62 -18.70
CA VAL A 509 27.51 -8.51 -19.89
C VAL A 509 28.38 -8.01 -21.05
N PRO A 510 28.52 -8.78 -22.15
CA PRO A 510 29.15 -8.28 -23.37
C PRO A 510 28.47 -6.97 -23.78
N PRO A 511 29.20 -5.99 -24.35
CA PRO A 511 28.58 -4.76 -24.83
C PRO A 511 27.44 -5.11 -25.80
N PRO A 512 26.26 -4.49 -25.67
CA PRO A 512 25.15 -4.79 -26.57
C PRO A 512 25.58 -4.50 -28.01
N ILE A 513 25.37 -5.48 -28.91
CA ILE A 513 25.65 -5.31 -30.33
C ILE A 513 24.51 -4.46 -30.91
N PRO A 514 24.79 -3.29 -31.53
CA PRO A 514 23.76 -2.51 -32.20
C PRO A 514 23.02 -3.34 -33.25
N ASP A 515 21.70 -3.18 -33.39
CA ASP A 515 20.90 -4.01 -34.30
C ASP A 515 21.45 -4.04 -35.74
N SER A 516 21.93 -2.90 -36.24
CA SER A 516 22.56 -2.80 -37.56
C SER A 516 23.84 -3.64 -37.70
N GLU A 517 24.62 -3.75 -36.62
CA GLU A 517 25.81 -4.59 -36.57
C GLU A 517 25.46 -6.06 -36.39
N MET A 518 24.44 -6.36 -35.57
CA MET A 518 23.91 -7.70 -35.40
C MET A 518 23.42 -8.27 -36.73
N GLU A 519 22.63 -7.50 -37.49
CA GLU A 519 22.14 -7.90 -38.81
C GLU A 519 23.26 -8.11 -39.82
N ARG A 520 24.33 -7.31 -39.76
CA ARG A 520 25.54 -7.50 -40.57
C ARG A 520 26.22 -8.84 -40.24
N ILE A 521 26.35 -9.17 -38.95
CA ILE A 521 26.94 -10.44 -38.51
C ILE A 521 26.05 -11.61 -38.95
N ILE A 522 24.74 -11.54 -38.70
CA ILE A 522 23.77 -12.58 -39.10
C ILE A 522 23.80 -12.81 -40.62
N THR A 523 23.87 -11.74 -41.43
CA THR A 523 23.97 -11.83 -42.89
C THR A 523 25.24 -12.57 -43.32
N GLY A 524 26.37 -12.34 -42.63
CA GLY A 524 27.59 -13.11 -42.84
C GLY A 524 27.47 -14.58 -42.46
N LEU A 525 26.65 -14.90 -41.44
CA LEU A 525 26.34 -16.26 -41.00
C LEU A 525 25.30 -16.98 -41.90
N ARG A 526 24.85 -16.36 -42.99
CA ARG A 526 24.04 -17.01 -44.05
C ARG A 526 24.89 -17.64 -45.16
N ALA A 527 26.22 -17.49 -45.09
CA ALA A 527 27.13 -18.09 -46.05
C ALA A 527 27.14 -19.63 -45.95
N PRO A 528 27.42 -20.37 -47.05
CA PRO A 528 27.45 -21.84 -47.05
C PRO A 528 28.47 -22.48 -46.10
N SER A 529 29.42 -21.70 -45.60
CA SER A 529 30.45 -22.12 -44.65
C SER A 529 29.98 -22.15 -43.19
N PHE A 530 28.78 -21.63 -42.90
CA PHE A 530 28.19 -21.67 -41.56
C PHE A 530 27.35 -22.94 -41.38
N ASP A 531 27.70 -23.74 -40.38
CA ASP A 531 26.95 -24.94 -40.01
C ASP A 531 25.74 -24.56 -39.14
N LEU A 532 24.60 -24.35 -39.80
CA LEU A 532 23.35 -23.98 -39.13
C LEU A 532 22.82 -25.11 -38.23
N ASP A 533 22.98 -26.38 -38.63
CA ASP A 533 22.51 -27.52 -37.84
C ASP A 533 23.23 -27.59 -36.50
N VAL A 534 24.54 -27.33 -36.50
CA VAL A 534 25.34 -27.22 -35.28
C VAL A 534 24.86 -26.10 -34.37
N ALA A 535 24.63 -24.89 -34.91
CA ALA A 535 24.14 -23.75 -34.13
C ALA A 535 22.76 -24.01 -33.52
N LEU A 536 21.86 -24.65 -34.28
CA LEU A 536 20.53 -25.06 -33.83
C LEU A 536 20.60 -26.10 -32.70
N ARG A 537 21.51 -27.09 -32.79
CA ARG A 537 21.70 -28.06 -31.70
C ARG A 537 22.18 -27.40 -30.41
N LEU A 538 23.10 -26.43 -30.49
CA LEU A 538 23.56 -25.70 -29.31
C LEU A 538 22.42 -24.89 -28.68
N TYR A 539 21.70 -24.14 -29.53
CA TYR A 539 20.57 -23.32 -29.10
C TYR A 539 19.50 -24.17 -28.40
N ASP A 540 19.11 -25.29 -29.00
CA ASP A 540 18.16 -26.24 -28.40
C ASP A 540 18.68 -26.86 -27.09
N THR A 541 19.98 -27.16 -27.01
CA THR A 541 20.60 -27.74 -25.82
C THR A 541 20.55 -26.76 -24.67
N LEU A 542 20.92 -25.50 -24.90
CA LEU A 542 20.86 -24.43 -23.90
C LEU A 542 19.42 -24.13 -23.48
N ALA A 543 18.49 -24.09 -24.44
CA ALA A 543 17.07 -23.86 -24.17
C ALA A 543 16.41 -24.97 -23.34
N LYS A 544 16.96 -26.20 -23.36
CA LYS A 544 16.47 -27.35 -22.58
C LYS A 544 17.13 -27.51 -21.22
N LEU A 545 18.08 -26.64 -20.86
CA LEU A 545 18.74 -26.72 -19.57
C LEU A 545 17.73 -26.53 -18.43
N PRO A 546 17.93 -27.21 -17.29
CA PRO A 546 17.07 -27.01 -16.13
C PRO A 546 17.19 -25.57 -15.63
N THR A 547 16.10 -25.06 -15.08
CA THR A 547 16.11 -23.76 -14.41
C THR A 547 17.06 -23.77 -13.22
N LEU A 548 17.57 -22.58 -12.88
CA LEU A 548 18.37 -22.42 -11.67
C LEU A 548 17.58 -22.92 -10.45
N ARG A 549 18.24 -23.72 -9.61
CA ARG A 549 17.65 -24.22 -8.36
C ARG A 549 18.66 -24.16 -7.23
N PHE A 550 18.19 -23.78 -6.05
CA PHE A 550 18.97 -23.88 -4.81
C PHE A 550 18.19 -24.68 -3.77
N ALA A 551 18.70 -25.84 -3.35
CA ALA A 551 18.06 -26.72 -2.38
C ALA A 551 19.13 -27.40 -1.51
N GLU A 552 18.88 -27.54 -0.20
CA GLU A 552 19.83 -28.20 0.73
C GLU A 552 21.27 -27.65 0.66
N SER A 553 21.41 -26.31 0.53
CA SER A 553 22.70 -25.63 0.32
C SER A 553 23.44 -25.99 -0.98
N ARG A 554 22.74 -26.64 -1.93
CA ARG A 554 23.24 -27.05 -3.26
C ARG A 554 22.63 -26.16 -4.34
N MET A 555 23.48 -25.65 -5.23
CA MET A 555 23.06 -24.86 -6.38
C MET A 555 23.16 -25.70 -7.66
N THR A 556 22.08 -25.72 -8.44
CA THR A 556 22.05 -26.19 -9.82
C THR A 556 22.06 -24.97 -10.71
N LEU A 557 23.15 -24.77 -11.46
CA LEU A 557 23.38 -23.57 -12.27
C LEU A 557 23.43 -23.96 -13.75
N PRO A 558 22.42 -23.58 -14.56
CA PRO A 558 22.54 -23.71 -16.01
C PRO A 558 23.68 -22.82 -16.51
N CYS A 559 24.63 -23.41 -17.21
CA CYS A 559 25.84 -22.71 -17.64
C CYS A 559 26.54 -23.41 -18.81
N ILE A 560 27.40 -22.66 -19.48
CA ILE A 560 28.43 -23.22 -20.36
C ILE A 560 29.68 -23.41 -19.53
N ALA A 561 30.18 -24.64 -19.41
CA ALA A 561 31.37 -24.96 -18.62
C ALA A 561 32.41 -25.74 -19.42
N PHE A 562 33.67 -25.34 -19.31
CA PHE A 562 34.80 -26.02 -19.94
C PHE A 562 36.04 -26.03 -19.06
N GLN A 563 36.79 -27.14 -19.12
CA GLN A 563 38.03 -27.29 -18.38
C GLN A 563 39.17 -26.56 -19.09
N ILE A 564 40.06 -25.96 -18.30
CA ILE A 564 41.22 -25.21 -18.78
C ILE A 564 42.46 -26.10 -18.70
N PRO A 565 43.37 -26.06 -19.69
CA PRO A 565 44.68 -26.70 -19.58
C PRO A 565 45.54 -26.02 -18.50
N PRO A 566 46.69 -26.62 -18.12
CA PRO A 566 47.59 -26.07 -17.11
C PRO A 566 48.03 -24.63 -17.44
N LEU A 567 47.91 -23.74 -16.47
CA LEU A 567 48.12 -22.30 -16.64
C LEU A 567 49.61 -21.93 -16.68
N VAL A 568 49.99 -20.99 -17.56
CA VAL A 568 51.31 -20.35 -17.53
C VAL A 568 51.22 -19.07 -16.70
N ALA A 569 52.01 -18.98 -15.63
CA ALA A 569 51.99 -17.88 -14.68
C ALA A 569 53.01 -16.78 -15.03
N TYR A 570 52.55 -15.53 -15.02
CA TYR A 570 53.35 -14.32 -15.16
C TYR A 570 53.15 -13.44 -13.90
N ARG A 571 54.25 -12.96 -13.29
CA ARG A 571 54.16 -11.98 -12.20
C ARG A 571 54.02 -10.58 -12.76
N THR A 572 53.05 -9.82 -12.26
CA THR A 572 52.93 -8.38 -12.51
C THR A 572 53.00 -7.63 -11.19
N GLY A 573 53.26 -6.31 -11.23
CA GLY A 573 53.30 -5.47 -10.02
C GLY A 573 51.98 -5.39 -9.24
N SER A 574 50.87 -5.84 -9.84
CA SER A 574 49.50 -5.77 -9.28
C SER A 574 48.86 -7.14 -8.99
N GLY A 575 49.55 -8.26 -9.25
CA GLY A 575 49.02 -9.61 -9.03
C GLY A 575 49.74 -10.70 -9.84
N ARG A 576 49.08 -11.86 -10.00
CA ARG A 576 49.51 -12.91 -10.93
C ARG A 576 48.57 -12.93 -12.12
N VAL A 577 49.14 -12.99 -13.32
CA VAL A 577 48.41 -13.15 -14.57
C VAL A 577 48.68 -14.55 -15.06
N TYR A 578 47.62 -15.31 -15.29
CA TYR A 578 47.68 -16.64 -15.86
C TYR A 578 47.12 -16.59 -17.28
N ARG A 579 47.79 -17.27 -18.20
CA ARG A 579 47.29 -17.45 -19.57
C ARG A 579 47.18 -18.93 -19.88
N ALA A 580 46.08 -19.30 -20.53
CA ALA A 580 45.87 -20.61 -21.12
C ALA A 580 45.32 -20.44 -22.53
N ASP A 581 45.86 -21.21 -23.46
CA ASP A 581 45.25 -21.35 -24.78
C ASP A 581 44.20 -22.44 -24.69
N THR A 582 42.93 -22.07 -24.88
CA THR A 582 41.78 -22.96 -24.78
C THR A 582 41.16 -23.10 -26.15
N ILE A 583 41.08 -24.31 -26.68
CA ILE A 583 40.26 -24.57 -27.86
C ILE A 583 38.83 -24.77 -27.34
N PRO A 584 37.81 -24.04 -27.85
CA PRO A 584 37.80 -23.15 -29.03
C PRO A 584 37.94 -21.64 -28.77
N PHE A 585 38.00 -21.23 -27.49
CA PHE A 585 37.92 -19.83 -27.08
C PHE A 585 39.24 -19.06 -27.12
N GLY A 586 40.29 -19.56 -27.76
CA GLY A 586 41.59 -18.91 -27.83
C GLY A 586 42.25 -18.67 -26.46
N MET A 587 42.99 -17.56 -26.35
CA MET A 587 43.75 -17.22 -25.14
C MET A 587 42.82 -16.66 -24.05
N VAL A 588 42.70 -17.40 -22.95
CA VAL A 588 42.05 -16.93 -21.72
C VAL A 588 43.11 -16.26 -20.86
N GLU A 589 42.85 -15.00 -20.50
CA GLU A 589 43.62 -14.30 -19.49
C GLU A 589 42.86 -14.33 -18.15
N ILE A 590 43.49 -14.90 -17.13
CA ILE A 590 42.97 -14.95 -15.77
C ILE A 590 43.88 -14.08 -14.91
N ARG A 591 43.37 -12.95 -14.47
CA ARG A 591 44.01 -12.14 -13.44
C ARG A 591 43.48 -12.58 -12.10
N THR A 592 44.36 -12.88 -11.16
CA THR A 592 43.97 -13.22 -9.79
C THR A 592 45.10 -12.95 -8.80
N ARG A 593 44.72 -12.72 -7.54
CA ARG A 593 45.67 -12.68 -6.41
C ARG A 593 45.96 -14.07 -5.85
N GLN A 594 45.11 -15.06 -6.11
CA GLN A 594 45.31 -16.42 -5.65
C GLN A 594 46.35 -17.16 -6.49
N ASP A 595 47.07 -18.08 -5.84
CA ASP A 595 48.00 -18.96 -6.50
C ASP A 595 47.27 -20.16 -7.13
N LEU A 596 47.01 -20.08 -8.43
CA LEU A 596 46.36 -21.16 -9.19
C LEU A 596 47.32 -22.32 -9.53
N SER A 597 48.63 -22.15 -9.29
CA SER A 597 49.68 -23.09 -9.76
C SER A 597 49.66 -24.44 -9.01
N ARG A 598 49.01 -24.49 -7.84
CA ARG A 598 48.91 -25.67 -6.97
C ARG A 598 47.50 -26.29 -6.95
N MET A 599 46.60 -25.82 -7.80
CA MET A 599 45.21 -26.25 -7.82
C MET A 599 45.01 -27.42 -8.79
N GLY A 600 43.99 -28.24 -8.53
CA GLY A 600 43.59 -29.33 -9.42
C GLY A 600 43.05 -28.81 -10.76
N PRO A 601 42.35 -29.63 -11.56
CA PRO A 601 41.76 -29.17 -12.80
C PRO A 601 40.84 -27.97 -12.56
N LEU A 602 40.90 -26.99 -13.47
CA LEU A 602 40.15 -25.74 -13.39
C LEU A 602 39.09 -25.70 -14.49
N TYR A 603 37.95 -25.12 -14.18
CA TYR A 603 36.79 -25.01 -15.06
C TYR A 603 36.34 -23.55 -15.17
N LEU A 604 36.24 -23.04 -16.39
CA LEU A 604 35.55 -21.79 -16.68
C LEU A 604 34.07 -22.06 -16.84
N VAL A 605 33.25 -21.26 -16.18
CA VAL A 605 31.81 -21.40 -16.13
C VAL A 605 31.16 -20.07 -16.47
N HIS A 606 30.35 -20.05 -17.53
CA HIS A 606 29.58 -18.89 -17.95
C HIS A 606 28.08 -19.13 -17.68
N PRO A 607 27.52 -18.56 -16.60
CA PRO A 607 26.12 -18.80 -16.20
C PRO A 607 25.09 -17.80 -16.75
N TRP A 608 25.50 -16.73 -17.45
CA TRP A 608 24.61 -15.65 -17.90
C TRP A 608 23.90 -16.00 -19.22
N LEU A 609 23.26 -17.16 -19.29
CA LEU A 609 22.69 -17.71 -20.52
C LEU A 609 21.57 -16.84 -21.11
N ASP A 610 20.76 -16.18 -20.28
CA ASP A 610 19.68 -15.31 -20.76
C ASP A 610 20.20 -14.15 -21.62
N THR A 611 21.38 -13.61 -21.25
CA THR A 611 22.04 -12.55 -22.03
C THR A 611 22.51 -13.05 -23.40
N LEU A 612 22.82 -14.34 -23.51
CA LEU A 612 23.20 -14.97 -24.78
C LEU A 612 21.98 -15.32 -25.62
N MET A 613 20.92 -15.86 -24.99
CA MET A 613 19.74 -16.44 -25.63
C MET A 613 18.65 -15.42 -25.99
N GLU A 614 18.68 -14.20 -25.45
CA GLU A 614 17.74 -13.12 -25.84
C GLU A 614 16.27 -13.42 -25.48
N HIS A 615 16.00 -14.11 -24.36
CA HIS A 615 14.62 -14.27 -23.89
C HIS A 615 14.02 -12.89 -23.57
N GLU A 616 12.89 -12.55 -24.22
CA GLU A 616 12.27 -11.21 -24.21
C GLU A 616 11.92 -10.69 -22.80
N ASP A 617 11.83 -11.57 -21.80
CA ASP A 617 11.53 -11.21 -20.39
C ASP A 617 12.69 -10.56 -19.62
N SER A 618 13.89 -10.45 -20.21
CA SER A 618 15.11 -10.11 -19.48
C SER A 618 15.44 -8.60 -19.40
N ARG A 619 14.58 -7.70 -19.88
CA ARG A 619 14.67 -6.26 -19.52
C ARG A 619 14.02 -6.01 -18.16
N GLY A 620 14.71 -6.47 -17.12
CA GLY A 620 14.36 -6.28 -15.73
C GLY A 620 13.32 -7.31 -15.28
N GLY A 621 13.74 -8.26 -14.46
CA GLY A 621 12.80 -9.09 -13.71
C GLY A 621 11.91 -8.17 -12.88
N THR A 622 10.73 -7.89 -13.40
CA THR A 622 9.64 -7.30 -12.63
C THR A 622 9.28 -8.34 -11.59
N PHE A 623 9.44 -7.95 -10.32
CA PHE A 623 8.68 -8.60 -9.26
C PHE A 623 7.22 -8.51 -9.68
N VAL A 624 6.60 -9.66 -9.96
CA VAL A 624 5.17 -9.78 -9.77
C VAL A 624 5.00 -9.70 -8.26
N GLU A 625 4.74 -8.50 -7.76
CA GLU A 625 4.09 -8.38 -6.46
C GLU A 625 2.79 -9.18 -6.59
N ASP A 626 2.63 -10.20 -5.74
CA ASP A 626 1.30 -10.75 -5.46
C ASP A 626 0.47 -9.58 -4.91
N ASP A 627 -0.19 -8.86 -5.80
CA ASP A 627 -1.15 -7.81 -5.50
C ASP A 627 -2.48 -8.44 -5.06
N ALA A 628 -2.40 -9.28 -4.03
CA ALA A 628 -3.53 -9.50 -3.17
C ALA A 628 -3.58 -8.33 -2.18
N LEU A 629 -4.45 -7.37 -2.47
CA LEU A 629 -4.92 -6.25 -1.62
C LEU A 629 -4.26 -4.87 -1.85
N SER A 630 -4.33 -4.32 -3.06
CA SER A 630 -4.02 -2.91 -3.31
C SER A 630 -5.01 -2.16 -4.23
N HIS A 631 -6.30 -2.51 -4.26
CA HIS A 631 -7.30 -1.65 -4.92
C HIS A 631 -7.70 -0.46 -4.03
N SER A 632 -7.05 0.69 -4.28
CA SER A 632 -7.63 2.01 -3.98
C SER A 632 -8.28 2.53 -5.27
N PRO A 633 -9.60 2.73 -5.33
CA PRO A 633 -10.26 3.26 -6.52
C PRO A 633 -10.11 4.78 -6.53
N ASN A 634 -9.64 5.34 -7.64
CA ASN A 634 -9.91 6.73 -7.99
C ASN A 634 -11.24 6.76 -8.75
N LEU A 635 -12.16 7.57 -8.23
CA LEU A 635 -13.41 8.01 -8.85
C LEU A 635 -13.14 9.33 -9.58
N ASP A 636 -13.98 9.60 -10.60
CA ASP A 636 -14.37 10.85 -11.28
C ASP A 636 -14.70 10.40 -12.74
N ASP A 637 -15.87 10.54 -13.37
CA ASP A 637 -17.07 11.38 -13.16
C ASP A 637 -18.33 10.75 -13.82
N GLU A 638 -19.46 11.01 -13.15
CA GLU A 638 -20.85 11.35 -13.58
C GLU A 638 -21.64 10.63 -14.72
N ALA A 639 -22.84 10.17 -14.29
CA ALA A 639 -24.21 10.30 -14.88
C ALA A 639 -24.45 9.71 -16.29
N THR A 640 -25.46 8.90 -16.64
CA THR A 640 -26.85 8.55 -16.26
C THR A 640 -27.10 7.18 -16.97
N SER A 641 -28.02 6.25 -16.68
CA SER A 641 -29.47 6.29 -16.46
C SER A 641 -29.96 4.89 -16.04
N ASP A 642 -31.11 4.88 -15.38
CA ASP A 642 -31.96 3.77 -14.89
C ASP A 642 -31.99 2.44 -15.69
N ASP A 643 -31.96 1.30 -14.99
CA ASP A 643 -33.05 0.31 -15.01
C ASP A 643 -32.86 -0.81 -13.94
N GLU A 644 -33.99 -1.30 -13.46
CA GLU A 644 -34.27 -2.10 -12.26
C GLU A 644 -33.88 -3.61 -12.32
N ILE A 645 -33.35 -4.11 -11.17
CA ILE A 645 -33.66 -5.36 -10.42
C ILE A 645 -33.49 -6.74 -11.10
N VAL A 646 -32.70 -7.64 -10.47
CA VAL A 646 -33.09 -8.93 -9.81
C VAL A 646 -31.81 -9.71 -9.38
N CYS A 647 -31.83 -10.25 -8.16
CA CYS A 647 -30.82 -11.16 -7.60
C CYS A 647 -31.09 -12.63 -7.99
N GLU A 648 -30.05 -13.41 -8.34
CA GLU A 648 -29.96 -14.85 -8.08
C GLU A 648 -28.49 -15.34 -8.16
N GLU A 649 -28.13 -16.28 -7.28
CA GLU A 649 -26.82 -16.94 -7.15
C GLU A 649 -26.52 -17.87 -8.35
N ILE A 650 -25.23 -18.08 -8.70
CA ILE A 650 -24.58 -19.36 -9.11
C ILE A 650 -23.16 -19.10 -9.66
N ASP A 651 -22.23 -20.00 -9.31
CA ASP A 651 -20.85 -20.16 -9.79
C ASP A 651 -20.71 -20.30 -11.32
N ASP A 652 -19.64 -19.72 -11.90
CA ASP A 652 -18.70 -20.35 -12.87
C ASP A 652 -17.86 -19.29 -13.65
N ASP A 653 -16.56 -19.55 -13.75
CA ASP A 653 -15.60 -18.92 -14.70
C ASP A 653 -15.89 -19.44 -16.13
N PRO A 654 -15.92 -18.59 -17.19
CA PRO A 654 -14.74 -18.48 -18.05
C PRO A 654 -14.55 -17.12 -18.78
N SER A 655 -13.30 -16.67 -18.82
CA SER A 655 -12.60 -15.95 -19.91
C SER A 655 -13.40 -15.41 -21.13
N SER A 656 -13.20 -14.11 -21.46
CA SER A 656 -12.69 -13.56 -22.75
C SER A 656 -13.36 -12.26 -23.27
N LEU A 657 -12.51 -11.27 -23.66
CA LEU A 657 -12.67 -10.20 -24.69
C LEU A 657 -13.68 -9.05 -24.39
N ASP A 658 -13.45 -7.75 -24.60
CA ASP A 658 -12.40 -6.92 -25.24
C ASP A 658 -12.51 -5.47 -24.69
N GLU A 659 -11.38 -4.81 -24.38
CA GLU A 659 -11.29 -3.39 -23.99
C GLU A 659 -11.03 -2.44 -25.19
N PRO A 660 -11.56 -1.20 -25.22
CA PRO A 660 -11.13 -0.16 -26.15
C PRO A 660 -10.20 0.90 -25.52
N ARG A 661 -8.91 0.82 -25.90
CA ARG A 661 -7.92 1.86 -26.24
C ARG A 661 -7.76 3.13 -25.37
N VAL A 662 -6.76 3.07 -24.50
CA VAL A 662 -5.92 4.20 -24.02
C VAL A 662 -4.86 4.55 -25.10
N PRO A 663 -4.46 5.82 -25.31
CA PRO A 663 -3.57 6.22 -26.41
C PRO A 663 -2.18 5.57 -26.30
N PRO A 664 -1.53 5.26 -27.42
CA PRO A 664 -0.27 4.52 -27.40
C PRO A 664 0.83 5.36 -26.77
N LEU A 665 1.37 4.89 -25.64
CA LEU A 665 2.79 5.03 -25.34
C LEU A 665 3.59 4.63 -26.59
N PRO A 666 4.72 5.29 -26.89
CA PRO A 666 5.46 5.05 -28.12
C PRO A 666 5.70 3.55 -28.25
N LEU A 667 5.12 2.95 -29.30
CA LEU A 667 5.15 1.53 -29.60
C LEU A 667 6.50 0.95 -29.19
N LEU A 668 6.55 0.27 -28.04
CA LEU A 668 7.55 -0.74 -27.83
C LEU A 668 7.24 -1.74 -28.93
N MET A 669 8.08 -1.76 -29.96
CA MET A 669 7.90 -2.69 -31.05
C MET A 669 7.81 -4.08 -30.43
N HIS A 670 6.62 -4.67 -30.47
CA HIS A 670 6.45 -6.10 -30.26
C HIS A 670 7.25 -6.76 -31.39
N THR A 671 8.48 -7.12 -31.08
CA THR A 671 9.26 -8.02 -31.92
C THR A 671 8.54 -9.37 -31.85
N THR A 672 8.21 -9.93 -33.00
CA THR A 672 7.77 -11.32 -33.08
C THR A 672 8.83 -12.20 -32.40
N PRO A 673 8.43 -13.26 -31.66
CA PRO A 673 9.38 -14.21 -31.09
C PRO A 673 10.41 -14.58 -32.14
N LEU A 674 11.69 -14.43 -31.81
CA LEU A 674 12.74 -14.66 -32.79
C LEU A 674 12.58 -16.05 -33.39
N ASP A 675 12.56 -16.14 -34.72
CA ASP A 675 12.56 -17.44 -35.35
C ASP A 675 13.79 -18.24 -34.89
N ARG A 676 13.62 -19.56 -34.74
CA ARG A 676 14.62 -20.45 -34.11
C ARG A 676 15.99 -20.36 -34.79
N GLU A 677 16.04 -20.12 -36.10
CA GLU A 677 17.28 -19.97 -36.86
C GLU A 677 17.97 -18.62 -36.57
N THR A 678 17.20 -17.54 -36.49
CA THR A 678 17.68 -16.21 -36.10
C THR A 678 18.18 -16.22 -34.66
N GLY A 679 17.49 -16.90 -33.74
CA GLY A 679 17.94 -17.08 -32.35
C GLY A 679 19.29 -17.80 -32.27
N ALA A 680 19.45 -18.91 -33.01
CA ALA A 680 20.71 -19.63 -33.07
C ALA A 680 21.86 -18.79 -33.67
N ARG A 681 21.59 -17.98 -34.70
CA ARG A 681 22.61 -17.07 -35.27
C ARG A 681 23.00 -15.94 -34.32
N ARG A 682 22.05 -15.36 -33.58
CA ARG A 682 22.33 -14.33 -32.56
C ARG A 682 23.13 -14.88 -31.38
N LEU A 683 22.81 -16.09 -30.91
CA LEU A 683 23.60 -16.81 -29.91
C LEU A 683 25.07 -16.91 -30.34
N VAL A 684 25.32 -17.33 -31.59
CA VAL A 684 26.67 -17.43 -32.14
C VAL A 684 27.37 -16.08 -32.22
N ALA A 685 26.66 -15.04 -32.70
CA ALA A 685 27.22 -13.70 -32.81
C ALA A 685 27.70 -13.17 -31.45
N ARG A 686 26.96 -13.45 -30.38
CA ARG A 686 27.29 -13.05 -29.01
C ARG A 686 28.36 -13.89 -28.37
N LEU A 687 28.40 -15.19 -28.64
CA LEU A 687 29.49 -16.04 -28.17
C LEU A 687 30.83 -15.49 -28.65
N LYS A 688 30.92 -14.93 -29.87
CA LYS A 688 32.15 -14.30 -30.39
C LYS A 688 32.57 -13.02 -29.65
N GLN A 689 31.69 -12.40 -28.86
CA GLN A 689 32.08 -11.26 -28.05
C GLN A 689 32.86 -11.69 -26.80
N PRO A 690 33.74 -10.82 -26.28
CA PRO A 690 34.34 -11.06 -24.97
C PRO A 690 33.26 -11.17 -23.89
N PHE A 691 33.28 -12.26 -23.12
CA PHE A 691 32.34 -12.46 -22.01
C PHE A 691 33.06 -12.78 -20.69
N GLY A 692 32.39 -12.46 -19.58
CA GLY A 692 32.85 -12.77 -18.24
C GLY A 692 32.62 -14.24 -17.89
N ALA A 693 33.50 -14.84 -17.10
CA ALA A 693 33.36 -16.22 -16.63
C ALA A 693 33.74 -16.37 -15.15
N LEU A 694 33.26 -17.45 -14.54
CA LEU A 694 33.55 -17.87 -13.18
C LEU A 694 34.56 -19.02 -13.21
N LEU A 695 35.45 -19.08 -12.21
CA LEU A 695 36.47 -20.14 -12.12
C LEU A 695 36.15 -21.12 -11.00
N PHE A 696 36.09 -22.40 -11.34
CA PHE A 696 35.78 -23.50 -10.43
C PHE A 696 36.87 -24.59 -10.44
N THR A 697 36.97 -25.35 -9.35
CA THR A 697 37.83 -26.54 -9.24
C THR A 697 37.09 -27.66 -8.52
N PRO A 698 37.34 -28.95 -8.81
CA PRO A 698 36.75 -30.03 -8.04
C PRO A 698 37.15 -29.99 -6.57
N ALA A 699 36.17 -30.16 -5.69
CA ALA A 699 36.36 -30.36 -4.25
C ALA A 699 36.49 -31.87 -3.96
N SER A 700 37.60 -32.28 -3.35
CA SER A 700 37.84 -33.65 -2.91
C SER A 700 38.07 -33.75 -1.41
N THR A 701 37.53 -34.81 -0.80
CA THR A 701 37.94 -35.33 0.51
C THR A 701 38.27 -36.82 0.32
N GLY A 702 39.55 -37.13 0.11
CA GLY A 702 39.99 -38.50 -0.21
C GLY A 702 39.78 -38.87 -1.69
N ARG A 703 39.27 -40.08 -1.97
CA ARG A 703 39.17 -40.68 -3.32
C ARG A 703 37.87 -40.36 -4.10
N ARG A 704 36.91 -39.61 -3.54
CA ARG A 704 35.65 -39.24 -4.24
C ARG A 704 35.56 -37.72 -4.44
N THR A 705 35.21 -37.31 -5.65
CA THR A 705 34.85 -35.92 -5.97
C THR A 705 33.45 -35.63 -5.42
N MET A 706 33.31 -34.62 -4.57
CA MET A 706 32.05 -34.24 -3.89
C MET A 706 31.41 -32.97 -4.47
N GLY A 707 32.02 -32.34 -5.49
CA GLY A 707 31.51 -31.14 -6.16
C GLY A 707 32.59 -30.23 -6.73
N TYR A 708 32.24 -28.96 -7.00
CA TYR A 708 33.09 -27.85 -7.49
C TYR A 708 33.16 -26.65 -6.52
N ARG A 709 34.34 -26.29 -6.05
CA ARG A 709 34.54 -25.06 -5.28
C ARG A 709 34.81 -23.89 -6.21
N ARG A 710 34.14 -22.75 -6.00
CA ARG A 710 34.52 -21.49 -6.65
C ARG A 710 35.90 -21.08 -6.15
N VAL A 711 36.82 -20.87 -7.09
CA VAL A 711 38.23 -20.55 -6.80
C VAL A 711 38.42 -19.05 -6.82
N ALA A 712 38.02 -18.44 -7.92
CA ALA A 712 38.11 -17.01 -8.12
C ALA A 712 36.79 -16.47 -8.64
N ALA A 713 36.39 -15.40 -7.98
CA ALA A 713 35.36 -14.50 -8.38
C ALA A 713 36.17 -13.27 -8.82
N ASP A 714 36.56 -13.16 -10.09
CA ASP A 714 37.28 -11.98 -10.56
C ASP A 714 36.54 -11.39 -11.76
N SER A 715 36.20 -10.11 -11.66
CA SER A 715 35.68 -9.25 -12.74
C SER A 715 36.71 -9.02 -13.84
N MET A 716 37.80 -9.80 -13.87
CA MET A 716 38.88 -9.72 -14.85
C MET A 716 39.14 -11.06 -15.56
N ILE A 717 38.24 -12.04 -15.45
CA ILE A 717 38.29 -13.21 -16.34
C ILE A 717 37.51 -12.86 -17.60
N THR A 718 38.24 -12.50 -18.65
CA THR A 718 37.67 -12.24 -19.97
C THR A 718 38.03 -13.38 -20.90
N VAL A 719 37.02 -14.08 -21.42
CA VAL A 719 37.17 -15.11 -22.44
C VAL A 719 36.96 -14.47 -23.82
N ARG A 720 37.79 -14.80 -24.82
CA ARG A 720 37.74 -14.20 -26.17
C ARG A 720 37.98 -15.21 -27.28
N PHE A 721 36.98 -15.49 -28.10
CA PHE A 721 37.14 -16.33 -29.28
C PHE A 721 38.26 -15.88 -30.22
N GLN A 722 39.01 -16.83 -30.76
CA GLN A 722 39.93 -16.58 -31.88
C GLN A 722 39.15 -16.51 -33.19
N ASP A 723 39.46 -15.50 -34.01
CA ASP A 723 38.76 -15.24 -35.27
C ASP A 723 38.86 -16.38 -36.31
N ASN A 724 39.84 -17.29 -36.15
CA ASN A 724 40.16 -18.35 -37.13
C ASN A 724 39.65 -19.75 -36.75
N VAL A 725 38.93 -19.91 -35.63
CA VAL A 725 38.43 -21.23 -35.18
C VAL A 725 37.05 -21.49 -35.78
N SER A 726 36.84 -22.70 -36.32
CA SER A 726 35.55 -23.10 -36.88
C SER A 726 34.48 -23.15 -35.77
N LEU A 727 33.32 -22.58 -36.06
CA LEU A 727 32.16 -22.69 -35.17
C LEU A 727 31.69 -24.14 -35.04
N ALA A 728 31.85 -24.94 -36.11
CA ALA A 728 31.55 -26.36 -36.07
C ALA A 728 32.40 -27.07 -35.00
N ASP A 729 33.72 -26.86 -35.01
CA ASP A 729 34.64 -27.45 -34.01
C ASP A 729 34.38 -26.91 -32.59
N THR A 730 33.99 -25.64 -32.50
CA THR A 730 33.61 -24.99 -31.23
C THR A 730 32.42 -25.66 -30.59
N VAL A 731 31.37 -25.82 -31.37
CA VAL A 731 30.10 -26.32 -30.87
C VAL A 731 30.12 -27.84 -30.76
N ASP A 732 30.84 -28.55 -31.64
CA ASP A 732 31.08 -29.97 -31.46
C ASP A 732 31.87 -30.21 -30.15
N SER A 733 32.84 -29.36 -29.79
CA SER A 733 33.51 -29.41 -28.46
C SER A 733 32.56 -29.09 -27.29
N LEU A 734 31.60 -28.18 -27.48
CA LEU A 734 30.60 -27.83 -26.46
C LEU A 734 29.49 -28.89 -26.31
N ILE A 735 29.14 -29.61 -27.37
CA ILE A 735 28.02 -30.57 -27.42
C ILE A 735 28.48 -32.04 -27.27
N THR A 736 29.63 -32.41 -27.83
CA THR A 736 30.08 -33.81 -27.82
C THR A 736 30.69 -34.21 -26.48
N HIS A 737 29.92 -34.98 -25.72
CA HIS A 737 30.46 -36.01 -24.85
C HIS A 737 31.20 -37.05 -25.71
N THR A 738 32.51 -36.88 -25.91
CA THR A 738 33.36 -38.00 -26.30
C THR A 738 34.02 -38.60 -25.04
N PRO A 739 34.02 -39.93 -24.86
CA PRO A 739 34.59 -40.60 -23.69
C PRO A 739 36.12 -40.44 -23.53
N TYR A 740 36.76 -39.62 -24.38
CA TYR A 740 38.19 -39.35 -24.39
C TYR A 740 38.56 -37.87 -24.22
N ASN A 741 37.59 -36.95 -24.05
CA ASN A 741 37.86 -35.53 -23.82
C ASN A 741 37.18 -35.04 -22.52
N PRO A 742 37.89 -34.99 -21.37
CA PRO A 742 37.29 -34.69 -20.07
C PRO A 742 36.86 -33.21 -19.85
N TYR A 743 36.79 -32.40 -20.92
CA TYR A 743 36.84 -30.94 -20.81
C TYR A 743 35.52 -30.18 -21.03
N SER A 744 34.36 -30.80 -21.27
CA SER A 744 33.06 -30.09 -21.30
C SER A 744 32.04 -30.73 -20.37
N LEU A 745 31.51 -29.92 -19.44
CA LEU A 745 30.50 -30.32 -18.47
C LEU A 745 29.25 -29.47 -18.69
N ILE A 746 28.42 -29.87 -19.65
CA ILE A 746 27.01 -29.49 -19.58
C ILE A 746 26.36 -30.51 -18.64
N THR A 747 26.14 -30.06 -17.40
CA THR A 747 25.57 -30.77 -16.25
C THR A 747 26.47 -31.81 -15.55
N HIS A 748 26.90 -31.49 -14.33
CA HIS A 748 26.82 -32.42 -13.20
C HIS A 748 26.76 -31.70 -11.84
N ASN A 749 25.60 -31.94 -11.23
CA ASN A 749 25.11 -31.69 -9.89
C ASN A 749 26.12 -31.84 -8.74
N PHE A 750 25.97 -30.92 -7.76
CA PHE A 750 26.21 -31.04 -6.31
C PHE A 750 27.47 -30.39 -5.72
N LEU A 751 27.28 -29.70 -4.58
CA LEU A 751 28.29 -29.09 -3.69
C LEU A 751 27.89 -29.34 -2.24
N SER A 752 28.81 -29.85 -1.40
CA SER A 752 28.56 -30.12 0.02
C SER A 752 29.77 -29.75 0.88
N PHE A 753 29.55 -29.00 1.97
CA PHE A 753 30.35 -29.07 3.20
C PHE A 753 29.42 -29.04 4.42
N PRO A 754 29.71 -29.84 5.46
CA PRO A 754 28.89 -29.87 6.67
C PRO A 754 29.08 -28.58 7.48
N SER A 755 28.00 -28.15 8.14
CA SER A 755 28.06 -27.23 9.27
C SER A 755 29.06 -27.78 10.31
N PRO A 756 29.88 -26.95 10.97
CA PRO A 756 30.72 -27.38 12.09
C PRO A 756 29.92 -27.94 13.28
N PHE A 757 28.59 -27.88 13.25
CA PHE A 757 27.69 -28.41 14.29
C PHE A 757 26.99 -29.73 13.94
N ALA A 758 27.24 -30.33 12.77
CA ALA A 758 26.62 -31.61 12.39
C ALA A 758 27.25 -32.86 13.06
N GLY A 759 27.95 -32.68 14.18
CA GLY A 759 28.68 -33.72 14.90
C GLY A 759 28.29 -33.91 16.37
N ILE A 760 27.16 -33.35 16.82
CA ILE A 760 26.58 -33.68 18.13
C ILE A 760 25.25 -34.39 17.88
N SER A 761 25.32 -35.62 17.40
CA SER A 761 24.29 -36.61 17.72
C SER A 761 24.83 -37.48 18.85
N ASP A 762 24.07 -37.53 19.93
CA ASP A 762 23.70 -38.74 20.68
C ASP A 762 23.64 -38.42 22.17
N HIS A 763 22.44 -38.09 22.65
CA HIS A 763 21.71 -38.89 23.63
C HIS A 763 20.42 -38.17 24.02
N ASN A 764 19.31 -38.67 23.48
CA ASN A 764 17.99 -38.53 24.11
C ASN A 764 17.82 -39.68 25.13
N PRO A 765 17.01 -39.48 26.16
CA PRO A 765 15.83 -40.32 26.30
C PRO A 765 14.60 -39.63 25.71
#